data_AF-A0A1M6CJ58-F1
#
_entry.id   AF-A0A1M6CJ58-F1
#
_cell.length_a   1.000
_cell.length_b   1.000
_cell.length_c   1.000
_cell.angle_alpha   90.00
_cell.angle_beta   90.00
_cell.angle_gamma   90.00
#
_symmetry.space_group_name_H-M   'P 1'
#
loop_
_entity.id
_entity.type
_entity.pdbx_description
1 polymer ?
#
loop_
_entity_poly.entity_id
_entity_poly.type
_entity_poly.pdbx_seq_one_letter_code
_entity_poly.pdbx_strand_id
1 'polypeptide(L)'
;MTAKADKVRILQYLEGEPFGVKHFHDYKGVKPVTLGRSTYLIFWDLFFLILLWVFLGLYYAPHLIFFDSITAGGDTSSHYFTAYFLQEQLVPSGKISGWCHGNLAGFPMLQYYFPAPFLLAAALAPLLGLPVAFKLVTVLGVFLLPASVYIFLRCLRQPFPVPIIGAAFSLVFLFNEGNKMWGGNIPSTLAGEFCYSIGFSLAVLWLGCVYRAMEKATARRVILCAGLLALVGLSHAYALLFAGFGSGFFLLTGIRFKEHLNALLKIHGLAFCLLGFWITPLLANLPWTTKFNILWIFFSWKQAVEEILPPTIQPFIALTLVAAVTALAAFFLRKKSREEDGGETPFCLRPTAYIWGLIVCGAALYFAGYRARVVDVRFIPFFQLYLIIGGAMLFRSRLIVRNSKTLAVLLAAVALLSTALWVDGRVTFIRSWVASNYRGMESKVLWPEYKAVNGYLKGDWNDPRVHYEHSTINQGVGSVRAYENLPLFSGRSTLECVYIQASVPAPFVFYIQSETCQRPSTPIPEVIYSRFNLERAAEHMRYFNVSQFIAMETETKRALAAAPDYEREFSARPFEVYGIKDAPKSYVTALSRRPVLLPLEGWMQKAYTWFRLGDLDVTPVFADGLSLAEKTLFAPAGDAPMRSLPEVALKNAEAPALKAALLHEKIVVTGARPGMPLLVKASYHPGWKASGGERIYLAGPGFMLLFPNSPDVTLEYGPTKWDWIGKILTLAALFWIALCALPFSRGITGTAGRVFNQYAIYPAVPLLLVMAAGAGLFLSREAPEFPAVPYNKALKYFAAEDYEKAVPAFRQVLERHGQSLIAGETAYHLAMCYYRQKNWPATLKELESALEKYPDSPRAPEIRYHVGLCKMEQKRFGQARQAFNRTVEEFPGTVWGRLAAYHHAMSLYREGRYADAQESLDRLLSMAPERGLAAEAFYHRGLCLMLQGNNQEARLDFRIVRERYEDALWAEHALYQTGLSFFNEQDFDNMAASMTELLRQYPQTALAPEAWYHLGLAHMKLNQPDMARLDFTNVVERSPDSPWANQARDRLKELNS
;
A
#
# COMPACT_ATOMS: atom_id res chain seq x y z
N MET A 1 -27.91 68.18 -39.86
CA MET A 1 -29.17 67.40 -39.93
C MET A 1 -29.02 66.37 -41.04
N THR A 2 -28.89 65.10 -40.71
CA THR A 2 -29.20 63.98 -41.62
C THR A 2 -29.22 62.70 -40.81
N ALA A 3 -30.37 62.05 -40.80
CA ALA A 3 -30.56 60.69 -40.35
C ALA A 3 -29.97 59.69 -41.35
N LYS A 4 -29.48 58.54 -40.87
CA LYS A 4 -29.77 57.25 -41.50
C LYS A 4 -29.40 56.06 -40.61
N ALA A 5 -30.38 55.14 -40.58
CA ALA A 5 -30.28 53.68 -40.55
C ALA A 5 -30.04 52.95 -39.21
N ASP A 6 -31.14 52.39 -38.70
CA ASP A 6 -31.18 51.09 -38.04
C ASP A 6 -30.49 50.00 -38.88
N LYS A 7 -29.63 49.20 -38.24
CA LYS A 7 -29.63 47.73 -38.37
C LYS A 7 -28.68 47.05 -37.36
N VAL A 8 -29.27 46.05 -36.68
CA VAL A 8 -28.65 44.88 -36.03
C VAL A 8 -28.05 45.09 -34.62
N ARG A 9 -28.92 44.85 -33.63
CA ARG A 9 -28.60 44.23 -32.34
C ARG A 9 -27.97 42.85 -32.58
N ILE A 10 -26.82 42.60 -31.97
CA ILE A 10 -26.28 41.34 -31.38
C ILE A 10 -24.77 41.62 -31.19
N LEU A 11 -24.34 41.90 -29.93
CA LEU A 11 -22.95 41.96 -29.38
C LEU A 11 -22.74 43.07 -28.34
N GLN A 12 -23.66 43.27 -27.38
CA GLN A 12 -23.45 44.16 -26.22
C GLN A 12 -23.91 43.53 -24.89
N TYR A 13 -23.52 42.28 -24.65
CA TYR A 13 -23.69 41.61 -23.35
C TYR A 13 -22.40 40.97 -22.81
N LEU A 14 -21.23 41.42 -23.28
CA LEU A 14 -19.90 40.99 -22.81
C LEU A 14 -19.03 42.12 -22.22
N GLU A 15 -19.61 43.28 -21.92
CA GLU A 15 -18.91 44.38 -21.23
C GLU A 15 -19.34 44.52 -19.75
N GLY A 16 -19.37 43.39 -19.04
CA GLY A 16 -19.45 43.37 -17.58
C GLY A 16 -18.06 43.52 -16.96
N GLU A 17 -17.72 44.73 -16.51
CA GLU A 17 -16.42 45.15 -15.96
C GLU A 17 -15.71 44.17 -14.99
N PRO A 18 -14.39 43.95 -15.16
CA PRO A 18 -13.49 43.64 -14.07
C PRO A 18 -12.67 44.89 -13.67
N PHE A 19 -12.62 45.16 -12.36
CA PHE A 19 -11.81 46.19 -11.68
C PHE A 19 -12.33 47.63 -11.73
N GLY A 20 -13.23 47.93 -10.79
CA GLY A 20 -13.58 49.32 -10.45
C GLY A 20 -12.38 50.11 -9.94
N VAL A 21 -12.00 51.12 -10.72
CA VAL A 21 -11.25 52.30 -10.27
C VAL A 21 -12.27 53.42 -10.06
N LYS A 22 -12.73 53.61 -8.83
CA LYS A 22 -13.39 54.86 -8.40
C LYS A 22 -12.99 55.16 -6.97
N HIS A 23 -11.93 55.96 -6.84
CA HIS A 23 -11.78 57.10 -5.92
C HIS A 23 -10.34 57.59 -6.02
N PHE A 24 -10.11 58.54 -6.92
CA PHE A 24 -8.95 59.43 -6.91
C PHE A 24 -9.46 60.80 -7.38
N HIS A 25 -9.99 61.58 -6.45
CA HIS A 25 -9.96 63.03 -6.54
C HIS A 25 -9.23 63.53 -5.29
N ASP A 26 -8.33 64.48 -5.49
CA ASP A 26 -7.38 65.08 -4.55
C ASP A 26 -6.06 64.34 -4.32
N TYR A 27 -5.17 64.42 -5.31
CA TYR A 27 -3.75 64.78 -5.12
C TYR A 27 -3.22 65.32 -6.45
N LYS A 28 -2.94 66.64 -6.52
CA LYS A 28 -2.28 67.29 -7.67
C LYS A 28 -0.85 66.77 -7.77
N GLY A 29 -0.48 66.12 -8.89
CA GLY A 29 0.92 65.90 -9.24
C GLY A 29 1.32 64.51 -9.76
N VAL A 30 0.56 63.85 -10.63
CA VAL A 30 1.06 62.72 -11.43
C VAL A 30 0.46 62.79 -12.84
N LYS A 31 1.33 62.87 -13.87
CA LYS A 31 0.91 62.81 -15.28
C LYS A 31 0.15 61.50 -15.57
N PRO A 32 -0.93 61.52 -16.36
CA PRO A 32 -1.70 60.33 -16.68
C PRO A 32 -0.84 59.36 -17.50
N VAL A 33 -0.58 58.17 -16.95
CA VAL A 33 0.01 57.06 -17.71
C VAL A 33 -1.11 56.47 -18.56
N THR A 34 -1.01 56.72 -19.87
CA THR A 34 -1.89 56.22 -20.93
C THR A 34 -2.04 54.69 -20.89
N LEU A 35 -3.25 54.23 -21.24
CA LEU A 35 -3.76 52.85 -21.24
C LEU A 35 -3.00 51.83 -22.14
N GLY A 36 -1.84 52.16 -22.71
CA GLY A 36 -1.07 51.26 -23.58
C GLY A 36 -0.15 50.25 -22.85
N ARG A 37 -0.02 50.32 -21.51
CA ARG A 37 0.96 49.52 -20.74
C ARG A 37 0.50 48.11 -20.34
N SER A 38 -0.80 47.80 -20.37
CA SER A 38 -1.36 46.55 -19.83
C SER A 38 -1.44 45.41 -20.87
N THR A 39 -1.94 45.71 -22.07
CA THR A 39 -2.28 44.69 -23.09
C THR A 39 -1.06 43.94 -23.63
N TYR A 40 0.08 44.62 -23.80
CA TYR A 40 1.31 44.02 -24.32
C TYR A 40 1.87 42.91 -23.43
N LEU A 41 1.89 43.11 -22.11
CA LEU A 41 2.40 42.09 -21.18
C LEU A 41 1.42 40.94 -20.98
N ILE A 42 0.10 41.22 -21.04
CA ILE A 42 -0.93 40.18 -21.01
C ILE A 42 -0.82 39.28 -22.25
N PHE A 43 -0.57 39.85 -23.43
CA PHE A 43 -0.33 39.08 -24.65
C PHE A 43 0.83 38.10 -24.47
N TRP A 44 1.98 38.57 -23.96
CA TRP A 44 3.13 37.69 -23.73
C TRP A 44 2.88 36.64 -22.65
N ASP A 45 2.20 37.00 -21.55
CA ASP A 45 1.79 36.04 -20.53
C ASP A 45 0.96 34.89 -21.14
N LEU A 46 -0.06 35.23 -21.95
CA LEU A 46 -0.90 34.24 -22.63
C LEU A 46 -0.12 33.43 -23.67
N PHE A 47 0.73 34.08 -24.46
CA PHE A 47 1.55 33.44 -25.48
C PHE A 47 2.45 32.35 -24.86
N PHE A 48 3.18 32.67 -23.79
CA PHE A 48 4.05 31.70 -23.14
C PHE A 48 3.27 30.57 -22.43
N LEU A 49 2.10 30.86 -21.85
CA LEU A 49 1.23 29.82 -21.29
C LEU A 49 0.71 28.86 -22.37
N ILE A 50 0.33 29.38 -23.54
CA ILE A 50 -0.06 28.55 -24.68
C ILE A 50 1.12 27.68 -25.14
N LEU A 51 2.34 28.23 -25.23
CA LEU A 51 3.52 27.43 -25.57
C LEU A 51 3.80 26.30 -24.57
N LEU A 52 3.58 26.54 -23.27
CA LEU A 52 3.68 25.49 -22.24
C LEU A 52 2.65 24.38 -22.46
N TRP A 53 1.40 24.73 -22.79
CA TRP A 53 0.38 23.75 -23.12
C TRP A 53 0.65 23.01 -24.43
N VAL A 54 1.20 23.68 -25.44
CA VAL A 54 1.66 23.04 -26.67
C VAL A 54 2.76 22.03 -26.35
N PHE A 55 3.75 22.41 -25.53
CA PHE A 55 4.81 21.50 -25.09
C PHE A 55 4.24 20.25 -24.39
N LEU A 56 3.31 20.40 -23.45
CA LEU A 56 2.63 19.27 -22.81
C LEU A 56 1.81 18.44 -23.82
N GLY A 57 1.13 19.10 -24.75
CA GLY A 57 0.38 18.47 -25.82
C GLY A 57 1.26 17.60 -26.73
N LEU A 58 2.49 18.01 -27.03
CA LEU A 58 3.44 17.20 -27.81
C LEU A 58 3.85 15.91 -27.10
N TYR A 59 3.75 15.84 -25.77
CA TYR A 59 3.99 14.63 -25.00
C TYR A 59 2.75 13.75 -24.86
N TYR A 60 1.59 14.36 -24.62
CA TYR A 60 0.33 13.63 -24.48
C TYR A 60 -0.27 13.16 -25.81
N ALA A 61 0.15 13.78 -26.91
CA ALA A 61 -0.32 13.54 -28.27
C ALA A 61 -1.86 13.58 -28.36
N PRO A 62 -2.49 14.74 -28.64
CA PRO A 62 -3.93 14.94 -28.47
C PRO A 62 -4.81 13.87 -29.13
N HIS A 63 -4.39 13.31 -30.27
CA HIS A 63 -5.09 12.21 -30.93
C HIS A 63 -5.32 10.99 -30.03
N LEU A 64 -4.46 10.72 -29.04
CA LEU A 64 -4.62 9.63 -28.07
C LEU A 64 -5.66 9.95 -26.97
N ILE A 65 -5.75 11.22 -26.58
CA ILE A 65 -6.74 11.68 -25.59
C ILE A 65 -8.15 11.58 -26.19
N PHE A 66 -8.29 11.99 -27.44
CA PHE A 66 -9.57 11.95 -28.17
C PHE A 66 -9.85 10.58 -28.84
N PHE A 67 -8.95 9.60 -28.68
CA PHE A 67 -9.20 8.25 -29.17
C PHE A 67 -10.24 7.56 -28.30
N ASP A 68 -11.23 6.91 -28.92
CA ASP A 68 -12.32 6.23 -28.22
C ASP A 68 -11.83 4.85 -27.73
N SER A 69 -11.26 4.84 -26.52
CA SER A 69 -10.75 3.63 -25.89
C SER A 69 -10.67 3.77 -24.36
N ILE A 70 -10.79 2.67 -23.63
CA ILE A 70 -10.76 2.68 -22.17
C ILE A 70 -9.31 2.77 -21.70
N THR A 71 -9.00 3.72 -20.82
CA THR A 71 -7.64 3.93 -20.30
C THR A 71 -7.05 2.65 -19.71
N ALA A 72 -5.83 2.32 -20.11
CA ALA A 72 -5.00 1.31 -19.47
C ALA A 72 -4.10 1.94 -18.39
N GLY A 73 -3.33 1.10 -17.70
CA GLY A 73 -2.25 1.48 -16.79
C GLY A 73 -2.68 1.67 -15.34
N GLY A 74 -1.86 1.12 -14.44
CA GLY A 74 -1.99 1.23 -12.98
C GLY A 74 -3.43 1.11 -12.48
N ASP A 75 -3.80 2.04 -11.60
CA ASP A 75 -5.12 2.17 -11.01
C ASP A 75 -6.12 2.87 -11.95
N THR A 76 -5.63 3.60 -12.96
CA THR A 76 -6.45 4.36 -13.90
C THR A 76 -7.51 3.50 -14.59
N SER A 77 -7.13 2.28 -14.99
CA SER A 77 -8.07 1.33 -15.61
C SER A 77 -9.21 0.92 -14.68
N SER A 78 -8.95 0.70 -13.39
CA SER A 78 -9.98 0.37 -12.39
C SER A 78 -10.90 1.56 -12.09
N HIS A 79 -10.37 2.79 -12.17
CA HIS A 79 -11.15 4.01 -11.94
C HIS A 79 -12.19 4.27 -13.04
N TYR A 80 -12.01 3.72 -14.24
CA TYR A 80 -12.97 3.90 -15.33
C TYR A 80 -14.35 3.34 -14.98
N PHE A 81 -14.42 2.18 -14.33
CA PHE A 81 -15.69 1.60 -13.87
C PHE A 81 -16.46 2.53 -12.92
N THR A 82 -15.77 3.29 -12.07
CA THR A 82 -16.40 4.29 -11.20
C THR A 82 -17.05 5.42 -11.97
N ALA A 83 -16.39 5.91 -13.03
CA ALA A 83 -16.94 6.96 -13.89
C ALA A 83 -18.19 6.43 -14.62
N TYR A 84 -18.13 5.19 -15.10
CA TYR A 84 -19.26 4.49 -15.73
C TYR A 84 -20.42 4.32 -14.75
N PHE A 85 -20.18 3.77 -13.55
CA PHE A 85 -21.21 3.58 -12.54
C PHE A 85 -21.85 4.89 -12.11
N LEU A 86 -21.06 5.95 -11.93
CA LEU A 86 -21.57 7.28 -11.63
C LEU A 86 -22.51 7.78 -12.75
N GLN A 87 -22.09 7.67 -14.01
CA GLN A 87 -22.87 8.14 -15.16
C GLN A 87 -24.15 7.34 -15.37
N GLU A 88 -24.08 6.01 -15.30
CA GLU A 88 -25.18 5.11 -15.68
C GLU A 88 -26.17 4.85 -14.53
N GLN A 89 -25.71 4.94 -13.28
CA GLN A 89 -26.52 4.52 -12.12
C GLN A 89 -26.82 5.67 -11.15
N LEU A 90 -25.80 6.46 -10.78
CA LEU A 90 -25.94 7.45 -9.71
C LEU A 90 -26.51 8.78 -10.20
N VAL A 91 -25.95 9.37 -11.26
CA VAL A 91 -26.39 10.66 -11.82
C VAL A 91 -27.86 10.63 -12.26
N PRO A 92 -28.35 9.59 -12.98
CA PRO A 92 -29.77 9.49 -13.35
C PRO A 92 -30.69 9.39 -12.13
N SER A 93 -30.18 8.85 -11.02
CA SER A 93 -30.88 8.74 -9.73
C SER A 93 -30.78 10.01 -8.87
N GLY A 94 -30.15 11.09 -9.37
CA GLY A 94 -29.94 12.33 -8.63
C GLY A 94 -28.94 12.21 -7.47
N LYS A 95 -28.00 11.25 -7.55
CA LYS A 95 -27.03 10.92 -6.49
C LYS A 95 -25.59 11.18 -6.94
N ILE A 96 -24.74 11.47 -5.96
CA ILE A 96 -23.28 11.61 -6.14
C ILE A 96 -22.54 10.38 -5.59
N SER A 97 -23.06 9.81 -4.51
CA SER A 97 -22.60 8.55 -3.90
C SER A 97 -23.76 7.56 -3.80
N GLY A 98 -23.44 6.28 -3.80
CA GLY A 98 -24.43 5.21 -3.64
C GLY A 98 -23.80 3.83 -3.58
N TRP A 99 -24.61 2.81 -3.31
CA TRP A 99 -24.13 1.45 -3.10
C TRP A 99 -23.78 0.75 -4.40
N CYS A 100 -22.50 0.39 -4.55
CA CYS A 100 -22.05 -0.56 -5.57
C CYS A 100 -22.06 -1.96 -4.95
N HIS A 101 -22.74 -2.90 -5.61
CA HIS A 101 -22.74 -4.30 -5.17
C HIS A 101 -21.39 -4.97 -5.47
N GLY A 102 -21.25 -6.26 -5.14
CA GLY A 102 -20.24 -7.09 -5.77
C GLY A 102 -18.79 -6.95 -5.27
N ASN A 103 -18.08 -5.96 -5.78
CA ASN A 103 -16.65 -5.71 -5.53
C ASN A 103 -16.40 -5.38 -4.05
N LEU A 104 -15.37 -5.98 -3.45
CA LEU A 104 -15.11 -5.90 -2.00
C LEU A 104 -16.35 -6.24 -1.15
N ALA A 105 -17.18 -7.17 -1.64
CA ALA A 105 -18.49 -7.51 -1.12
C ALA A 105 -19.53 -6.38 -1.08
N GLY A 106 -19.27 -5.28 -1.79
CA GLY A 106 -20.10 -4.08 -1.87
C GLY A 106 -19.58 -2.95 -1.00
N PHE A 107 -19.76 -1.71 -1.46
CA PHE A 107 -19.30 -0.51 -0.76
C PHE A 107 -20.04 0.74 -1.24
N PRO A 108 -20.07 1.84 -0.44
CA PRO A 108 -20.64 3.10 -0.88
C PRO A 108 -19.65 3.85 -1.79
N MET A 109 -19.87 3.73 -3.10
CA MET A 109 -19.04 4.34 -4.12
C MET A 109 -19.06 5.87 -4.00
N LEU A 110 -17.88 6.50 -4.14
CA LEU A 110 -17.64 7.94 -3.98
C LEU A 110 -17.99 8.56 -2.60
N GLN A 111 -18.37 7.75 -1.60
CA GLN A 111 -18.50 8.21 -0.22
C GLN A 111 -17.15 8.36 0.48
N TYR A 112 -16.22 7.44 0.21
CA TYR A 112 -14.86 7.40 0.77
C TYR A 112 -13.78 7.73 -0.28
N TYR A 113 -14.19 8.29 -1.42
CA TYR A 113 -13.30 8.72 -2.50
C TYR A 113 -13.76 10.08 -3.06
N PHE A 114 -12.97 10.69 -3.93
CA PHE A 114 -13.12 12.09 -4.34
C PHE A 114 -14.11 12.24 -5.51
N PRO A 115 -15.27 12.89 -5.34
CA PRO A 115 -16.32 12.89 -6.37
C PRO A 115 -16.10 13.89 -7.51
N ALA A 116 -15.40 15.01 -7.32
CA ALA A 116 -15.38 16.09 -8.31
C ALA A 116 -14.80 15.68 -9.69
N PRO A 117 -13.67 14.94 -9.78
CA PRO A 117 -13.15 14.50 -11.07
C PRO A 117 -14.14 13.60 -11.83
N PHE A 118 -14.78 12.66 -11.15
CA PHE A 118 -15.75 11.75 -11.78
C PHE A 118 -17.03 12.49 -12.19
N LEU A 119 -17.52 13.43 -11.38
CA LEU A 119 -18.65 14.29 -11.74
C LEU A 119 -18.35 15.14 -12.98
N LEU A 120 -17.11 15.64 -13.10
CA LEU A 120 -16.68 16.36 -14.30
C LEU A 120 -16.65 15.44 -15.53
N ALA A 121 -16.15 14.21 -15.38
CA ALA A 121 -16.14 13.24 -16.48
C ALA A 121 -17.58 12.89 -16.91
N ALA A 122 -18.48 12.63 -15.96
CA ALA A 122 -19.89 12.35 -16.22
C ALA A 122 -20.61 13.55 -16.86
N ALA A 123 -20.27 14.79 -16.48
CA ALA A 123 -20.84 16.00 -17.08
C ALA A 123 -20.37 16.23 -18.53
N LEU A 124 -19.14 15.81 -18.87
CA LEU A 124 -18.59 15.92 -20.22
C LEU A 124 -18.97 14.74 -21.14
N ALA A 125 -19.32 13.59 -20.55
CA ALA A 125 -19.63 12.37 -21.28
C ALA A 125 -20.76 12.52 -22.33
N PRO A 126 -21.86 13.26 -22.10
CA PRO A 126 -22.89 13.47 -23.12
C PRO A 126 -22.41 14.19 -24.38
N LEU A 127 -21.32 14.96 -24.30
CA LEU A 127 -20.77 15.72 -25.42
C LEU A 127 -19.64 14.97 -26.15
N LEU A 128 -18.84 14.19 -25.41
CA LEU A 128 -17.57 13.64 -25.91
C LEU A 128 -17.51 12.10 -25.91
N GLY A 129 -18.49 11.44 -25.28
CA GLY A 129 -18.39 10.04 -24.87
C GLY A 129 -17.59 9.88 -23.58
N LEU A 130 -17.95 8.88 -22.76
CA LEU A 130 -17.30 8.64 -21.47
C LEU A 130 -15.79 8.36 -21.58
N PRO A 131 -15.29 7.52 -22.52
CA PRO A 131 -13.86 7.28 -22.68
C PRO A 131 -13.04 8.56 -22.85
N VAL A 132 -13.46 9.44 -23.76
CA VAL A 132 -12.77 10.71 -24.03
C VAL A 132 -12.91 11.69 -22.87
N ALA A 133 -14.12 11.82 -22.32
CA ALA A 133 -14.37 12.67 -21.15
C ALA A 133 -13.49 12.27 -19.95
N PHE A 134 -13.38 10.97 -19.67
CA PHE A 134 -12.53 10.45 -18.62
C PHE A 134 -11.06 10.78 -18.86
N LYS A 135 -10.53 10.53 -20.06
CA LYS A 135 -9.14 10.87 -20.44
C LYS A 135 -8.83 12.36 -20.30
N LEU A 136 -9.76 13.24 -20.67
CA LEU A 136 -9.59 14.69 -20.51
C LEU A 136 -9.50 15.08 -19.03
N VAL A 137 -10.32 14.46 -18.18
CA VAL A 137 -10.25 14.68 -16.74
C VAL A 137 -8.95 14.13 -16.15
N THR A 138 -8.48 12.95 -16.57
CA THR A 138 -7.25 12.38 -16.00
C THR A 138 -6.03 13.26 -16.24
N VAL A 139 -5.94 13.94 -17.39
CA VAL A 139 -4.82 14.86 -17.70
C VAL A 139 -5.00 16.27 -17.13
N LEU A 140 -6.19 16.62 -16.66
CA LEU A 140 -6.56 18.00 -16.31
C LEU A 140 -5.58 18.62 -15.29
N GLY A 141 -5.21 17.87 -14.25
CA GLY A 141 -4.27 18.34 -13.24
C GLY A 141 -2.92 18.76 -13.82
N VAL A 142 -2.38 17.98 -14.77
CA VAL A 142 -1.08 18.25 -15.41
C VAL A 142 -1.13 19.57 -16.21
N PHE A 143 -2.22 19.80 -16.94
CA PHE A 143 -2.38 21.02 -17.75
C PHE A 143 -2.76 22.25 -16.89
N LEU A 144 -3.42 22.05 -15.75
CA LEU A 144 -3.75 23.10 -14.80
C LEU A 144 -2.54 23.61 -14.02
N LEU A 145 -1.53 22.78 -13.75
CA LEU A 145 -0.43 23.15 -12.85
C LEU A 145 0.37 24.39 -13.30
N PRO A 146 0.83 24.53 -14.56
CA PRO A 146 1.57 25.72 -14.99
C PRO A 146 0.75 27.00 -14.86
N ALA A 147 -0.55 26.94 -15.20
CA ALA A 147 -1.48 28.05 -15.04
C ALA A 147 -1.71 28.39 -13.55
N SER A 148 -1.82 27.37 -12.69
CA SER A 148 -1.99 27.53 -11.25
C SER A 148 -0.76 28.19 -10.61
N VAL A 149 0.45 27.79 -11.01
CA VAL A 149 1.72 28.42 -10.58
C VAL A 149 1.81 29.87 -11.08
N TYR A 150 1.45 30.13 -12.35
CA TYR A 150 1.38 31.50 -12.87
C TYR A 150 0.45 32.36 -12.01
N ILE A 151 -0.80 31.92 -11.78
CA ILE A 151 -1.78 32.67 -10.98
C ILE A 151 -1.29 32.83 -9.53
N PHE A 152 -0.70 31.80 -8.93
CA PHE A 152 -0.09 31.87 -7.60
C PHE A 152 0.93 33.02 -7.52
N LEU A 153 1.90 33.08 -8.44
CA LEU A 153 2.92 34.13 -8.46
C LEU A 153 2.33 35.53 -8.76
N ARG A 154 1.30 35.63 -9.59
CA ARG A 154 0.55 36.89 -9.82
C ARG A 154 -0.21 37.35 -8.58
N CYS A 155 -0.77 36.40 -7.82
CA CYS A 155 -1.41 36.68 -6.55
C CYS A 155 -0.41 37.22 -5.51
N LEU A 156 0.83 36.74 -5.55
CA LEU A 156 1.96 37.26 -4.76
C LEU A 156 2.51 38.60 -5.28
N ARG A 157 1.84 39.27 -6.23
CA ARG A 157 2.23 40.54 -6.87
C ARG A 157 3.58 40.49 -7.58
N GLN A 158 3.96 39.34 -8.14
CA GLN A 158 5.22 39.23 -8.88
C GLN A 158 5.06 39.79 -10.31
N PRO A 159 5.95 40.70 -10.74
CA PRO A 159 5.88 41.29 -12.08
C PRO A 159 6.38 40.29 -13.14
N PHE A 160 5.97 40.50 -14.39
CA PHE A 160 6.59 39.83 -15.54
C PHE A 160 8.11 40.07 -15.55
N PRO A 161 8.97 39.04 -15.79
CA PRO A 161 8.66 37.69 -16.31
C PRO A 161 8.49 36.60 -15.24
N VAL A 162 8.57 36.93 -13.95
CA VAL A 162 8.66 35.95 -12.85
C VAL A 162 7.53 34.90 -12.86
N PRO A 163 6.25 35.25 -13.03
CA PRO A 163 5.17 34.25 -13.09
C PRO A 163 5.30 33.23 -14.21
N ILE A 164 5.76 33.66 -15.39
CA ILE A 164 5.97 32.78 -16.56
C ILE A 164 7.17 31.89 -16.36
N ILE A 165 8.26 32.41 -15.80
CA ILE A 165 9.44 31.60 -15.43
C ILE A 165 9.04 30.53 -14.41
N GLY A 166 8.25 30.88 -13.39
CA GLY A 166 7.74 29.91 -12.42
C GLY A 166 6.84 28.86 -13.06
N ALA A 167 5.95 29.26 -13.98
CA ALA A 167 5.12 28.33 -14.74
C ALA A 167 5.97 27.38 -15.60
N ALA A 168 7.02 27.86 -16.25
CA ALA A 168 7.96 27.03 -16.99
C ALA A 168 8.71 26.06 -16.06
N PHE A 169 9.20 26.52 -14.91
CA PHE A 169 9.89 25.67 -13.93
C PHE A 169 9.00 24.54 -13.39
N SER A 170 7.67 24.72 -13.36
CA SER A 170 6.75 23.63 -12.98
C SER A 170 6.84 22.40 -13.90
N LEU A 171 7.33 22.54 -15.15
CA LEU A 171 7.61 21.40 -16.03
C LEU A 171 8.64 20.45 -15.42
N VAL A 172 9.65 20.97 -14.73
CA VAL A 172 10.69 20.14 -14.09
C VAL A 172 10.07 19.20 -13.04
N PHE A 173 9.07 19.69 -12.31
CA PHE A 173 8.30 18.87 -11.38
C PHE A 173 7.39 17.87 -12.11
N LEU A 174 6.64 18.31 -13.12
CA LEU A 174 5.73 17.45 -13.88
C LEU A 174 6.43 16.26 -14.54
N PHE A 175 7.64 16.48 -15.04
CA PHE A 175 8.45 15.47 -15.71
C PHE A 175 9.44 14.75 -14.79
N ASN A 176 9.32 14.91 -13.47
CA ASN A 176 10.18 14.20 -12.53
C ASN A 176 9.82 12.70 -12.50
N GLU A 177 10.61 11.88 -13.20
CA GLU A 177 10.44 10.42 -13.29
C GLU A 177 10.80 9.64 -12.01
N GLY A 178 11.46 10.29 -11.03
CA GLY A 178 11.79 9.68 -9.74
C GLY A 178 10.57 9.42 -8.86
N ASN A 179 9.49 10.21 -9.02
CA ASN A 179 8.32 10.13 -8.15
C ASN A 179 7.15 9.42 -8.86
N LYS A 180 7.20 8.10 -9.01
CA LYS A 180 6.16 7.37 -9.76
C LYS A 180 4.82 7.26 -9.02
N MET A 181 4.81 7.35 -7.68
CA MET A 181 3.62 7.10 -6.84
C MET A 181 3.44 8.13 -5.71
N TRP A 182 4.10 9.29 -5.76
CA TRP A 182 4.02 10.29 -4.68
C TRP A 182 2.91 11.32 -4.91
N GLY A 183 2.61 11.62 -6.19
CA GLY A 183 1.51 12.47 -6.62
C GLY A 183 1.93 13.76 -7.32
N GLY A 184 1.05 14.28 -8.18
CA GLY A 184 1.12 15.63 -8.76
C GLY A 184 1.92 15.76 -10.05
N ASN A 185 2.76 14.79 -10.38
CA ASN A 185 3.54 14.76 -11.62
C ASN A 185 2.90 13.84 -12.69
N ILE A 186 3.49 13.78 -13.88
CA ILE A 186 2.97 12.95 -14.98
C ILE A 186 3.03 11.45 -14.65
N PRO A 187 4.16 10.86 -14.20
CA PRO A 187 4.22 9.46 -13.83
C PRO A 187 3.13 9.01 -12.85
N SER A 188 2.92 9.75 -11.76
CA SER A 188 1.87 9.43 -10.78
C SER A 188 0.46 9.60 -11.34
N THR A 189 0.23 10.61 -12.19
CA THR A 189 -1.04 10.79 -12.89
C THR A 189 -1.36 9.56 -13.77
N LEU A 190 -0.38 9.06 -14.51
CA LEU A 190 -0.50 7.85 -15.34
C LEU A 190 -0.68 6.58 -14.51
N ALA A 191 -0.12 6.53 -13.29
CA ALA A 191 -0.34 5.43 -12.36
C ALA A 191 -1.77 5.38 -11.79
N GLY A 192 -2.55 6.46 -11.93
CA GLY A 192 -3.95 6.56 -11.46
C GLY A 192 -4.22 7.67 -10.47
N GLU A 193 -3.21 8.48 -10.12
CA GLU A 193 -3.34 9.54 -9.11
C GLU A 193 -3.85 10.88 -9.69
N PHE A 194 -4.67 10.82 -10.75
CA PHE A 194 -5.17 12.01 -11.42
C PHE A 194 -6.04 12.90 -10.50
N CYS A 195 -6.80 12.30 -9.58
CA CYS A 195 -7.56 13.03 -8.56
C CYS A 195 -6.61 13.89 -7.69
N TYR A 196 -5.48 13.31 -7.27
CA TYR A 196 -4.42 14.02 -6.54
C TYR A 196 -3.88 15.16 -7.41
N SER A 197 -3.53 14.91 -8.67
CA SER A 197 -2.94 15.92 -9.56
C SER A 197 -3.86 17.12 -9.81
N ILE A 198 -5.18 16.89 -9.90
CA ILE A 198 -6.19 17.96 -9.97
C ILE A 198 -6.23 18.73 -8.65
N GLY A 199 -6.39 18.02 -7.53
CA GLY A 199 -6.42 18.64 -6.20
C GLY A 199 -5.15 19.44 -5.88
N PHE A 200 -3.98 18.92 -6.26
CA PHE A 200 -2.68 19.55 -6.10
C PHE A 200 -2.58 20.88 -6.84
N SER A 201 -2.96 20.90 -8.11
CA SER A 201 -2.97 22.13 -8.92
C SER A 201 -3.96 23.16 -8.39
N LEU A 202 -5.15 22.72 -8.00
CA LEU A 202 -6.16 23.58 -7.37
C LEU A 202 -5.68 24.13 -6.01
N ALA A 203 -4.93 23.36 -5.24
CA ALA A 203 -4.36 23.81 -3.96
C ALA A 203 -3.30 24.90 -4.20
N VAL A 204 -2.44 24.77 -5.22
CA VAL A 204 -1.49 25.82 -5.60
C VAL A 204 -2.21 27.11 -6.00
N LEU A 205 -3.25 26.99 -6.83
CA LEU A 205 -4.12 28.12 -7.20
C LEU A 205 -4.75 28.77 -5.96
N TRP A 206 -5.31 27.96 -5.07
CA TRP A 206 -5.97 28.41 -3.85
C TRP A 206 -5.01 29.13 -2.90
N LEU A 207 -3.78 28.62 -2.73
CA LEU A 207 -2.75 29.25 -1.88
C LEU A 207 -2.38 30.65 -2.40
N GLY A 208 -2.48 30.88 -3.70
CA GLY A 208 -2.37 32.22 -4.28
C GLY A 208 -3.58 33.10 -3.90
N CYS A 209 -4.79 32.58 -4.10
CA CYS A 209 -6.02 33.31 -3.80
C CYS A 209 -6.15 33.68 -2.30
N VAL A 210 -5.78 32.77 -1.39
CA VAL A 210 -5.84 33.03 0.06
C VAL A 210 -4.84 34.10 0.46
N TYR A 211 -3.64 34.14 -0.13
CA TYR A 211 -2.68 35.23 0.07
C TYR A 211 -3.31 36.59 -0.24
N ARG A 212 -4.05 36.70 -1.35
CA ARG A 212 -4.82 37.93 -1.68
C ARG A 212 -5.94 38.22 -0.69
N ALA A 213 -6.62 37.19 -0.19
CA ALA A 213 -7.66 37.35 0.82
C ALA A 213 -7.09 37.89 2.14
N MET A 214 -5.85 37.52 2.51
CA MET A 214 -5.19 38.03 3.72
C MET A 214 -4.75 39.49 3.60
N GLU A 215 -4.39 39.97 2.40
CA GLU A 215 -4.14 41.41 2.20
C GLU A 215 -5.39 42.24 2.50
N LYS A 216 -6.54 41.84 1.94
CA LYS A 216 -7.85 42.48 2.11
C LYS A 216 -8.97 41.44 1.98
N ALA A 217 -9.59 41.10 3.09
CA ALA A 217 -10.65 40.11 3.18
C ALA A 217 -12.01 40.70 2.79
N THR A 218 -12.32 40.75 1.49
CA THR A 218 -13.66 41.10 1.00
C THR A 218 -14.56 39.87 0.95
N ALA A 219 -15.88 40.04 1.08
CA ALA A 219 -16.83 38.94 0.99
C ALA A 219 -16.65 38.10 -0.29
N ARG A 220 -16.45 38.76 -1.44
CA ARG A 220 -16.19 38.09 -2.73
C ARG A 220 -14.93 37.21 -2.71
N ARG A 221 -13.84 37.68 -2.08
CA ARG A 221 -12.59 36.89 -1.95
C ARG A 221 -12.77 35.72 -1.01
N VAL A 222 -13.49 35.90 0.09
CA VAL A 222 -13.82 34.82 1.02
C VAL A 222 -14.63 33.73 0.33
N ILE A 223 -15.69 34.10 -0.39
CA ILE A 223 -16.54 33.15 -1.14
C ILE A 223 -15.72 32.41 -2.21
N LEU A 224 -14.91 33.14 -2.99
CA LEU A 224 -14.04 32.53 -3.99
C LEU A 224 -13.06 31.53 -3.37
N CYS A 225 -12.38 31.90 -2.28
CA CYS A 225 -11.44 31.01 -1.61
C CYS A 225 -12.16 29.82 -0.97
N ALA A 226 -13.35 30.00 -0.41
CA ALA A 226 -14.12 28.90 0.17
C ALA A 226 -14.58 27.91 -0.89
N GLY A 227 -15.09 28.39 -2.03
CA GLY A 227 -15.49 27.54 -3.16
C GLY A 227 -14.32 26.79 -3.78
N LEU A 228 -13.18 27.47 -3.98
CA LEU A 228 -11.96 26.82 -4.47
C LEU A 228 -11.43 25.78 -3.47
N LEU A 229 -11.46 26.06 -2.17
CA LEU A 229 -11.03 25.08 -1.15
C LEU A 229 -11.96 23.87 -1.11
N ALA A 230 -13.27 24.08 -1.24
CA ALA A 230 -14.24 22.99 -1.37
C ALA A 230 -13.93 22.14 -2.61
N LEU A 231 -13.61 22.76 -3.76
CA LEU A 231 -13.21 22.04 -4.96
C LEU A 231 -11.90 21.26 -4.77
N VAL A 232 -10.92 21.81 -4.04
CA VAL A 232 -9.71 21.07 -3.63
C VAL A 232 -10.10 19.84 -2.81
N GLY A 233 -10.99 19.98 -1.82
CA GLY A 233 -11.47 18.88 -0.99
C GLY A 233 -12.20 17.79 -1.75
N LEU A 234 -13.10 18.16 -2.67
CA LEU A 234 -13.81 17.21 -3.52
C LEU A 234 -12.91 16.55 -4.59
N SER A 235 -11.70 17.07 -4.81
CA SER A 235 -10.71 16.52 -5.74
C SER A 235 -9.70 15.62 -5.04
N HIS A 236 -9.19 16.02 -3.87
CA HIS A 236 -8.28 15.19 -3.09
C HIS A 236 -8.10 15.67 -1.63
N ALA A 237 -8.22 14.75 -0.66
CA ALA A 237 -8.09 15.07 0.76
C ALA A 237 -6.68 15.54 1.17
N TYR A 238 -5.61 14.94 0.62
CA TYR A 238 -4.23 15.36 0.96
C TYR A 238 -3.91 16.78 0.47
N ALA A 239 -4.43 17.17 -0.70
CA ALA A 239 -4.29 18.52 -1.19
C ALA A 239 -5.06 19.52 -0.30
N LEU A 240 -6.24 19.12 0.21
CA LEU A 240 -7.00 19.89 1.19
C LEU A 240 -6.24 20.07 2.51
N LEU A 241 -5.62 19.01 3.04
CA LEU A 241 -4.79 19.09 4.24
C LEU A 241 -3.62 20.06 4.04
N PHE A 242 -2.87 19.94 2.93
CA PHE A 242 -1.78 20.87 2.64
C PHE A 242 -2.25 22.31 2.51
N ALA A 243 -3.36 22.56 1.80
CA ALA A 243 -3.97 23.89 1.70
C ALA A 243 -4.34 24.44 3.09
N GLY A 244 -4.98 23.63 3.93
CA GLY A 244 -5.33 23.95 5.31
C GLY A 244 -4.11 24.39 6.14
N PHE A 245 -3.15 23.50 6.31
CA PHE A 245 -1.94 23.77 7.11
C PHE A 245 -1.06 24.87 6.50
N GLY A 246 -0.91 24.92 5.18
CA GLY A 246 -0.15 25.96 4.48
C GLY A 246 -0.73 27.36 4.69
N SER A 247 -2.04 27.49 4.84
CA SER A 247 -2.68 28.77 5.20
C SER A 247 -2.43 29.20 6.64
N GLY A 248 -2.06 28.28 7.53
CA GLY A 248 -1.65 28.56 8.91
C GLY A 248 -0.44 29.50 8.99
N PHE A 249 0.37 29.60 7.93
CA PHE A 249 1.50 30.53 7.83
C PHE A 249 1.14 31.98 8.19
N PHE A 250 -0.07 32.45 7.81
CA PHE A 250 -0.49 33.82 8.08
C PHE A 250 -0.76 34.12 9.57
N LEU A 251 -0.86 33.08 10.39
CA LEU A 251 -1.05 33.18 11.84
C LEU A 251 0.29 33.21 12.60
N LEU A 252 1.36 32.63 12.02
CA LEU A 252 2.64 32.44 12.69
C LEU A 252 3.40 33.76 12.95
N THR A 253 3.04 34.86 12.29
CA THR A 253 3.79 36.12 12.36
C THR A 253 3.31 37.10 13.43
N GLY A 254 2.18 36.83 14.10
CA GLY A 254 1.57 37.71 15.11
C GLY A 254 0.96 39.02 14.58
N ILE A 255 1.47 39.57 13.47
CA ILE A 255 0.96 40.79 12.83
C ILE A 255 -0.41 40.54 12.20
N ARG A 256 -1.41 41.38 12.53
CA ARG A 256 -2.82 41.26 12.09
C ARG A 256 -3.45 39.89 12.40
N PHE A 257 -2.98 39.21 13.45
CA PHE A 257 -3.42 37.86 13.82
C PHE A 257 -4.96 37.72 13.88
N LYS A 258 -5.66 38.62 14.57
CA LYS A 258 -7.13 38.57 14.70
C LYS A 258 -7.84 38.70 13.34
N GLU A 259 -7.32 39.52 12.44
CA GLU A 259 -7.91 39.73 11.12
C GLU A 259 -7.69 38.51 10.22
N HIS A 260 -6.45 37.99 10.17
CA HIS A 260 -6.13 36.79 9.40
C HIS A 260 -6.87 35.57 9.94
N LEU A 261 -6.93 35.39 11.26
CA LEU A 261 -7.70 34.32 11.90
C LEU A 261 -9.17 34.41 11.51
N ASN A 262 -9.79 35.59 11.62
CA ASN A 262 -11.19 35.77 11.22
C ASN A 262 -11.43 35.46 9.73
N ALA A 263 -10.53 35.91 8.85
CA ALA A 263 -10.63 35.65 7.42
C ALA A 263 -10.48 34.16 7.09
N LEU A 264 -9.48 33.48 7.68
CA LEU A 264 -9.27 32.05 7.51
C LEU A 264 -10.44 31.24 8.06
N LEU A 265 -10.96 31.58 9.24
CA LEU A 265 -12.13 30.93 9.83
C LEU A 265 -13.36 31.04 8.93
N LYS A 266 -13.60 32.21 8.31
CA LYS A 266 -14.69 32.38 7.34
C LYS A 266 -14.50 31.56 6.08
N ILE A 267 -13.27 31.51 5.56
CA ILE A 267 -12.94 30.73 4.35
C ILE A 267 -13.10 29.23 4.62
N HIS A 268 -12.43 28.72 5.66
CA HIS A 268 -12.45 27.30 6.03
C HIS A 268 -13.82 26.86 6.52
N GLY A 269 -14.50 27.66 7.32
CA GLY A 269 -15.86 27.37 7.79
C GLY A 269 -16.87 27.29 6.66
N LEU A 270 -16.84 28.26 5.72
CA LEU A 270 -17.71 28.21 4.54
C LEU A 270 -17.36 27.02 3.62
N ALA A 271 -16.08 26.73 3.42
CA ALA A 271 -15.63 25.57 2.65
C ALA A 271 -16.10 24.24 3.27
N PHE A 272 -15.99 24.11 4.60
CA PHE A 272 -16.50 22.95 5.34
C PHE A 272 -18.00 22.76 5.12
N CYS A 273 -18.79 23.84 5.21
CA CYS A 273 -20.23 23.76 4.95
C CYS A 273 -20.54 23.38 3.50
N LEU A 274 -19.81 23.94 2.52
CA LEU A 274 -19.93 23.55 1.10
C LEU A 274 -19.59 22.08 0.87
N LEU A 275 -18.62 21.55 1.60
CA LEU A 275 -18.24 20.13 1.60
C LEU A 275 -19.18 19.25 2.43
N GLY A 276 -20.11 19.85 3.20
CA GLY A 276 -20.92 19.18 4.23
C GLY A 276 -21.55 17.87 3.76
N PHE A 277 -22.18 17.86 2.58
CA PHE A 277 -22.83 16.68 2.01
C PHE A 277 -21.90 15.47 1.86
N TRP A 278 -20.59 15.69 1.74
CA TRP A 278 -19.57 14.65 1.54
C TRP A 278 -18.73 14.45 2.80
N ILE A 279 -18.16 15.52 3.39
CA ILE A 279 -17.22 15.42 4.50
C ILE A 279 -17.89 14.97 5.80
N THR A 280 -19.15 15.36 6.05
CA THR A 280 -19.87 14.98 7.26
C THR A 280 -20.13 13.47 7.32
N PRO A 281 -20.77 12.84 6.33
CA PRO A 281 -20.93 11.38 6.33
C PRO A 281 -19.59 10.64 6.21
N LEU A 282 -18.59 11.18 5.50
CA LEU A 282 -17.25 10.59 5.45
C LEU A 282 -16.64 10.47 6.84
N LEU A 283 -16.60 11.57 7.61
CA LEU A 283 -15.99 11.58 8.95
C LEU A 283 -16.78 10.71 9.94
N ALA A 284 -18.11 10.75 9.88
CA ALA A 284 -18.97 9.99 10.79
C ALA A 284 -18.86 8.47 10.58
N ASN A 285 -18.55 8.03 9.35
CA ASN A 285 -18.48 6.62 9.00
C ASN A 285 -17.05 6.08 8.88
N LEU A 286 -16.01 6.84 9.21
CA LEU A 286 -14.63 6.35 9.25
C LEU A 286 -14.43 5.02 10.02
N PRO A 287 -15.13 4.73 11.15
CA PRO A 287 -15.02 3.43 11.82
C PRO A 287 -15.44 2.23 10.96
N TRP A 288 -16.18 2.47 9.87
CA TRP A 288 -16.69 1.46 8.93
C TRP A 288 -15.91 1.47 7.61
N THR A 289 -14.62 1.81 7.69
CA THR A 289 -13.66 1.78 6.58
C THR A 289 -12.51 0.83 6.91
N THR A 290 -11.77 0.38 5.90
CA THR A 290 -10.52 -0.34 6.13
C THR A 290 -9.40 0.67 6.32
N LYS A 291 -8.70 0.56 7.46
CA LYS A 291 -7.53 1.38 7.76
C LYS A 291 -6.40 1.04 6.80
N PHE A 292 -5.71 2.05 6.30
CA PHE A 292 -4.58 1.90 5.39
C PHE A 292 -3.56 3.00 5.67
N ASN A 293 -2.48 2.65 6.37
CA ASN A 293 -1.40 3.58 6.67
C ASN A 293 -0.07 3.01 6.17
N ILE A 294 0.62 3.75 5.32
CA ILE A 294 1.96 3.39 4.83
C ILE A 294 2.93 4.45 5.32
N LEU A 295 4.03 4.02 5.96
CA LEU A 295 5.20 4.84 6.24
C LEU A 295 6.18 4.65 5.08
N TRP A 296 6.49 5.72 4.34
CA TRP A 296 7.51 5.65 3.30
C TRP A 296 8.90 5.79 3.92
N ILE A 297 9.64 4.68 4.02
CA ILE A 297 10.96 4.65 4.66
C ILE A 297 12.05 4.76 3.60
N PHE A 298 12.93 5.75 3.75
CA PHE A 298 14.20 5.79 3.03
C PHE A 298 15.27 5.04 3.85
N PHE A 299 15.86 3.99 3.27
CA PHE A 299 16.80 3.11 3.96
C PHE A 299 18.21 3.69 4.05
N SER A 300 18.51 4.74 3.27
CA SER A 300 19.78 5.46 3.34
C SER A 300 19.63 6.95 3.03
N TRP A 301 20.57 7.76 3.53
CA TRP A 301 20.66 9.18 3.19
C TRP A 301 20.85 9.41 1.68
N LYS A 302 21.62 8.52 1.02
CA LYS A 302 21.82 8.55 -0.42
C LYS A 302 20.51 8.35 -1.17
N GLN A 303 19.74 7.31 -0.81
CA GLN A 303 18.42 7.05 -1.40
C GLN A 303 17.47 8.23 -1.18
N ALA A 304 17.42 8.78 0.04
CA ALA A 304 16.59 9.94 0.35
C ALA A 304 16.93 11.14 -0.55
N VAL A 305 18.21 11.43 -0.78
CA VAL A 305 18.64 12.52 -1.68
C VAL A 305 18.31 12.21 -3.13
N GLU A 306 18.57 10.99 -3.60
CA GLU A 306 18.31 10.58 -4.99
C GLU A 306 16.81 10.61 -5.34
N GLU A 307 15.94 10.21 -4.42
CA GLU A 307 14.50 10.17 -4.65
C GLU A 307 13.82 11.53 -4.36
N ILE A 308 14.18 12.22 -3.27
CA ILE A 308 13.55 13.52 -2.91
C ILE A 308 14.14 14.66 -3.75
N LEU A 309 15.44 14.64 -4.01
CA LEU A 309 16.19 15.70 -4.70
C LEU A 309 16.95 15.17 -5.93
N PRO A 310 16.25 14.53 -6.89
CA PRO A 310 16.90 13.93 -8.05
C PRO A 310 17.68 14.97 -8.87
N PRO A 311 18.74 14.56 -9.61
CA PRO A 311 19.56 15.46 -10.42
C PRO A 311 18.78 16.38 -11.37
N THR A 312 17.59 15.94 -11.80
CA THR A 312 16.65 16.71 -12.63
C THR A 312 16.21 18.02 -11.98
N ILE A 313 16.02 18.06 -10.65
CA ILE A 313 15.48 19.22 -9.94
C ILE A 313 16.57 20.08 -9.27
N GLN A 314 17.78 19.55 -9.08
CA GLN A 314 18.87 20.19 -8.34
C GLN A 314 19.25 21.61 -8.85
N PRO A 315 19.37 21.88 -10.17
CA PRO A 315 19.71 23.23 -10.64
C PRO A 315 18.67 24.28 -10.23
N PHE A 316 17.39 23.91 -10.20
CA PHE A 316 16.30 24.81 -9.84
C PHE A 316 16.26 25.08 -8.33
N ILE A 317 16.64 24.09 -7.52
CA ILE A 317 16.86 24.28 -6.08
C ILE A 317 18.02 25.25 -5.84
N ALA A 318 19.12 25.11 -6.58
CA ALA A 318 20.25 26.04 -6.48
C ALA A 318 19.80 27.49 -6.80
N LEU A 319 18.97 27.69 -7.83
CA LEU A 319 18.38 28.99 -8.12
C LEU A 319 17.54 29.54 -6.96
N THR A 320 16.77 28.69 -6.28
CA THR A 320 15.98 29.07 -5.10
C THR A 320 16.85 29.46 -3.91
N LEU A 321 17.93 28.74 -3.66
CA LEU A 321 18.90 29.08 -2.61
C LEU A 321 19.58 30.43 -2.90
N VAL A 322 20.01 30.65 -4.15
CA VAL A 322 20.58 31.94 -4.57
C VAL A 322 19.55 33.07 -4.44
N ALA A 323 18.28 32.84 -4.84
CA ALA A 323 17.21 33.81 -4.67
C ALA A 323 16.96 34.15 -3.18
N ALA A 324 17.08 33.16 -2.28
CA ALA A 324 16.94 33.36 -0.85
C ALA A 324 18.11 34.17 -0.26
N VAL A 325 19.36 33.81 -0.62
CA VAL A 325 20.57 34.51 -0.17
C VAL A 325 20.56 35.96 -0.65
N THR A 326 20.22 36.20 -1.92
CA THR A 326 20.12 37.58 -2.46
C THR A 326 19.03 38.40 -1.79
N ALA A 327 17.87 37.80 -1.48
CA ALA A 327 16.81 38.46 -0.73
C ALA A 327 17.23 38.80 0.71
N LEU A 328 17.96 37.89 1.36
CA LEU A 328 18.49 38.09 2.72
C LEU A 328 19.58 39.17 2.75
N ALA A 329 20.52 39.14 1.80
CA ALA A 329 21.54 40.18 1.64
C ALA A 329 20.90 41.56 1.40
N ALA A 330 19.91 41.65 0.50
CA ALA A 330 19.19 42.89 0.24
C ALA A 330 18.42 43.41 1.48
N PHE A 331 17.95 42.52 2.36
CA PHE A 331 17.32 42.89 3.62
C PHE A 331 18.34 43.51 4.59
N PHE A 332 19.52 42.92 4.75
CA PHE A 332 20.58 43.45 5.62
C PHE A 332 21.24 44.74 5.09
N LEU A 333 21.36 44.87 3.76
CA LEU A 333 21.96 46.05 3.11
C LEU A 333 21.04 47.28 3.10
N ARG A 334 19.73 47.15 3.39
CA ARG A 334 18.76 48.26 3.44
C ARG A 334 18.85 49.12 4.71
N LYS A 335 20.04 49.24 5.31
CA LYS A 335 20.27 49.86 6.63
C LYS A 335 20.11 51.40 6.69
N LYS A 336 19.55 52.09 5.66
CA LYS A 336 19.60 53.57 5.58
C LYS A 336 18.33 54.32 5.16
N SER A 337 17.14 53.71 5.07
CA SER A 337 15.91 54.45 4.73
C SER A 337 14.69 54.01 5.55
N ARG A 338 14.87 53.90 6.86
CA ARG A 338 13.79 53.47 7.78
C ARG A 338 12.70 54.53 8.01
N GLU A 339 12.88 55.76 7.57
CA GLU A 339 12.00 56.89 7.98
C GLU A 339 11.06 57.47 6.90
N GLU A 340 11.17 57.13 5.60
CA GLU A 340 10.41 57.87 4.56
C GLU A 340 9.29 57.10 3.82
N ASP A 341 9.15 55.77 3.96
CA ASP A 341 8.06 55.02 3.32
C ASP A 341 7.09 54.46 4.37
N GLY A 342 5.93 55.11 4.51
CA GLY A 342 4.84 54.66 5.37
C GLY A 342 4.38 53.22 5.05
N GLY A 343 4.56 52.33 6.04
CA GLY A 343 3.95 50.99 6.11
C GLY A 343 4.84 49.85 5.59
N GLU A 344 5.71 49.30 6.45
CA GLU A 344 6.44 48.06 6.12
C GLU A 344 5.44 46.90 5.85
N THR A 345 5.59 46.22 4.71
CA THR A 345 4.77 45.02 4.41
C THR A 345 5.07 43.93 5.46
N PRO A 346 4.04 43.40 6.17
CA PRO A 346 4.21 42.36 7.17
C PRO A 346 5.00 41.16 6.65
N PHE A 347 5.79 40.50 7.51
CA PHE A 347 6.61 39.34 7.12
C PHE A 347 5.78 38.23 6.46
N CYS A 348 4.59 37.92 6.96
CA CYS A 348 3.67 36.94 6.37
C CYS A 348 3.17 37.31 4.97
N LEU A 349 3.25 38.59 4.61
CA LEU A 349 2.89 39.09 3.29
C LEU A 349 4.13 39.32 2.43
N ARG A 350 5.32 38.85 2.83
CA ARG A 350 6.50 38.83 1.95
C ARG A 350 6.46 37.56 1.08
N PRO A 351 6.43 37.69 -0.26
CA PRO A 351 6.34 36.55 -1.18
C PRO A 351 7.40 35.46 -0.96
N THR A 352 8.65 35.86 -0.71
CA THR A 352 9.75 34.92 -0.43
C THR A 352 9.53 34.17 0.89
N ALA A 353 9.11 34.86 1.94
CA ALA A 353 8.79 34.24 3.23
C ALA A 353 7.64 33.25 3.11
N TYR A 354 6.60 33.58 2.34
CA TYR A 354 5.46 32.69 2.14
C TYR A 354 5.85 31.41 1.39
N ILE A 355 6.62 31.51 0.31
CA ILE A 355 7.13 30.34 -0.43
C ILE A 355 7.96 29.44 0.50
N TRP A 356 8.87 30.00 1.28
CA TRP A 356 9.64 29.24 2.28
C TRP A 356 8.76 28.62 3.38
N GLY A 357 7.72 29.33 3.82
CA GLY A 357 6.73 28.78 4.75
C GLY A 357 6.01 27.56 4.19
N LEU A 358 5.67 27.55 2.90
CA LEU A 358 5.07 26.40 2.22
C LEU A 358 6.06 25.23 2.05
N ILE A 359 7.34 25.51 1.77
CA ILE A 359 8.41 24.51 1.73
C ILE A 359 8.53 23.83 3.11
N VAL A 360 8.64 24.62 4.17
CA VAL A 360 8.72 24.11 5.56
C VAL A 360 7.46 23.33 5.93
N CYS A 361 6.28 23.80 5.52
CA CYS A 361 5.02 23.10 5.75
C CYS A 361 5.00 21.71 5.08
N GLY A 362 5.45 21.60 3.82
CA GLY A 362 5.53 20.31 3.13
C GLY A 362 6.47 19.33 3.83
N ALA A 363 7.65 19.81 4.24
CA ALA A 363 8.60 18.99 4.99
C ALA A 363 8.05 18.58 6.38
N ALA A 364 7.41 19.51 7.10
CA ALA A 364 6.84 19.23 8.41
C ALA A 364 5.69 18.21 8.33
N LEU A 365 4.82 18.32 7.32
CA LEU A 365 3.72 17.38 7.11
C LEU A 365 4.19 15.99 6.69
N TYR A 366 5.32 15.86 5.99
CA TYR A 366 5.95 14.57 5.76
C TYR A 366 6.31 13.89 7.09
N PHE A 367 7.03 14.58 7.98
CA PHE A 367 7.40 14.00 9.30
C PHE A 367 6.22 13.80 10.26
N ALA A 368 5.14 14.57 10.09
CA ALA A 368 3.94 14.47 10.93
C ALA A 368 2.88 13.51 10.38
N GLY A 369 2.86 13.24 9.07
CA GLY A 369 1.78 12.55 8.35
C GLY A 369 1.50 11.16 8.88
N TYR A 370 2.55 10.38 9.13
CA TYR A 370 2.41 9.04 9.70
C TYR A 370 1.68 9.05 11.06
N ARG A 371 2.02 9.98 11.96
CA ARG A 371 1.35 10.13 13.25
C ARG A 371 -0.11 10.59 13.10
N ALA A 372 -0.43 11.26 12.01
CA ALA A 372 -1.78 11.69 11.66
C ALA A 372 -2.60 10.63 10.91
N ARG A 373 -2.12 9.37 10.78
CA ARG A 373 -2.78 8.28 10.05
C ARG A 373 -3.05 8.62 8.58
N VAL A 374 -2.11 9.31 7.95
CA VAL A 374 -2.14 9.61 6.52
C VAL A 374 -0.81 9.21 5.88
N VAL A 375 -0.84 8.91 4.58
CA VAL A 375 0.35 8.56 3.79
C VAL A 375 1.25 9.79 3.68
N ASP A 376 2.39 9.74 4.37
CA ASP A 376 3.33 10.85 4.56
C ASP A 376 3.97 11.37 3.26
N VAL A 377 4.34 10.46 2.36
CA VAL A 377 5.04 10.80 1.11
C VAL A 377 4.23 11.73 0.20
N ARG A 378 2.90 11.79 0.40
CA ARG A 378 1.97 12.68 -0.31
C ARG A 378 2.22 14.17 -0.09
N PHE A 379 3.06 14.57 0.85
CA PHE A 379 3.41 15.98 1.10
C PHE A 379 4.74 16.40 0.47
N ILE A 380 5.61 15.44 0.10
CA ILE A 380 6.89 15.72 -0.58
C ILE A 380 6.70 16.42 -1.94
N PRO A 381 5.69 16.10 -2.76
CA PRO A 381 5.45 16.81 -4.02
C PRO A 381 5.26 18.33 -3.86
N PHE A 382 4.60 18.78 -2.79
CA PHE A 382 4.46 20.21 -2.51
C PHE A 382 5.80 20.84 -2.14
N PHE A 383 6.58 20.17 -1.29
CA PHE A 383 7.94 20.60 -0.93
C PHE A 383 8.81 20.78 -2.19
N GLN A 384 8.83 19.79 -3.09
CA GLN A 384 9.57 19.84 -4.34
C GLN A 384 9.08 20.95 -5.27
N LEU A 385 7.77 21.08 -5.48
CA LEU A 385 7.21 22.14 -6.34
C LEU A 385 7.63 23.53 -5.85
N TYR A 386 7.44 23.84 -4.57
CA TYR A 386 7.76 25.16 -4.04
C TYR A 386 9.26 25.45 -4.03
N LEU A 387 10.10 24.43 -3.84
CA LEU A 387 11.54 24.54 -4.04
C LEU A 387 11.92 24.83 -5.50
N ILE A 388 11.23 24.25 -6.47
CA ILE A 388 11.51 24.46 -7.90
C ILE A 388 11.06 25.85 -8.35
N ILE A 389 9.81 26.23 -8.05
CA ILE A 389 9.26 27.52 -8.52
C ILE A 389 9.81 28.72 -7.74
N GLY A 390 10.37 28.50 -6.54
CA GLY A 390 11.03 29.53 -5.74
C GLY A 390 12.18 30.22 -6.48
N GLY A 391 12.85 29.53 -7.39
CA GLY A 391 13.99 30.03 -8.16
C GLY A 391 13.60 31.15 -9.12
N ALA A 392 12.32 31.21 -9.52
CA ALA A 392 11.79 32.30 -10.33
C ALA A 392 11.93 33.67 -9.62
N MET A 393 12.02 33.70 -8.29
CA MET A 393 12.19 34.94 -7.52
C MET A 393 13.53 35.64 -7.79
N LEU A 394 14.54 34.94 -8.30
CA LEU A 394 15.82 35.52 -8.70
C LEU A 394 15.64 36.62 -9.78
N PHE A 395 14.64 36.44 -10.65
CA PHE A 395 14.33 37.32 -11.77
C PHE A 395 13.41 38.50 -11.38
N ARG A 396 13.13 38.69 -10.08
CA ARG A 396 12.31 39.78 -9.55
C ARG A 396 12.99 41.15 -9.63
N SER A 397 14.30 41.21 -9.91
CA SER A 397 15.09 42.42 -9.71
C SER A 397 14.52 43.65 -10.44
N ARG A 398 14.49 44.79 -9.75
CA ARG A 398 14.02 46.07 -10.32
C ARG A 398 14.87 46.55 -11.51
N LEU A 399 16.09 46.04 -11.66
CA LEU A 399 17.02 46.39 -12.74
C LEU A 399 16.62 45.75 -14.08
N ILE A 400 16.09 44.53 -14.06
CA ILE A 400 15.71 43.79 -15.29
C ILE A 400 14.47 44.40 -15.94
N VAL A 401 13.43 44.70 -15.15
CA VAL A 401 12.11 45.13 -15.66
C VAL A 401 12.06 46.64 -15.96
N ARG A 402 12.85 47.46 -15.25
CA ARG A 402 12.86 48.92 -15.45
C ARG A 402 13.59 49.35 -16.72
N ASN A 403 14.56 48.55 -17.20
CA ASN A 403 15.47 48.96 -18.27
C ASN A 403 15.14 48.39 -19.67
N SER A 404 14.42 47.26 -19.81
CA SER A 404 13.99 46.76 -21.13
C SER A 404 12.88 45.70 -21.07
N LYS A 405 11.72 45.98 -21.71
CA LYS A 405 10.63 44.98 -21.87
C LYS A 405 11.07 43.81 -22.74
N THR A 406 11.86 44.07 -23.77
CA THR A 406 12.41 43.06 -24.67
C THR A 406 13.30 42.08 -23.92
N LEU A 407 14.12 42.58 -22.98
CA LEU A 407 14.95 41.72 -22.13
C LEU A 407 14.10 40.81 -21.24
N ALA A 408 12.99 41.32 -20.67
CA ALA A 408 12.09 40.49 -19.88
C ALA A 408 11.42 39.38 -20.71
N VAL A 409 11.01 39.68 -21.95
CA VAL A 409 10.45 38.69 -22.88
C VAL A 409 11.51 37.67 -23.29
N LEU A 410 12.73 38.11 -23.59
CA LEU A 410 13.85 37.24 -23.91
C LEU A 410 14.20 36.32 -22.74
N LEU A 411 14.21 36.83 -21.50
CA LEU A 411 14.43 36.02 -20.30
C LEU A 411 13.34 34.97 -20.10
N ALA A 412 12.07 35.33 -20.33
CA ALA A 412 10.97 34.36 -20.29
C ALA A 412 11.13 33.28 -21.37
N ALA A 413 11.49 33.66 -22.60
CA ALA A 413 11.72 32.74 -23.69
C ALA A 413 12.92 31.81 -23.43
N VAL A 414 14.05 32.36 -22.96
CA VAL A 414 15.25 31.59 -22.60
C VAL A 414 14.96 30.65 -21.44
N ALA A 415 14.25 31.09 -20.41
CA ALA A 415 13.87 30.24 -19.29
C ALA A 415 12.93 29.11 -19.72
N LEU A 416 11.95 29.39 -20.58
CA LEU A 416 11.05 28.39 -21.15
C LEU A 416 11.83 27.37 -21.98
N LEU A 417 12.63 27.84 -22.94
CA LEU A 417 13.38 26.98 -23.85
C LEU A 417 14.42 26.14 -23.10
N SER A 418 15.18 26.74 -22.18
CA SER A 418 16.18 26.01 -21.40
C SER A 418 15.54 24.98 -20.48
N THR A 419 14.39 25.30 -19.87
CA THR A 419 13.64 24.34 -19.05
C THR A 419 13.08 23.21 -19.90
N ALA A 420 12.50 23.51 -21.07
CA ALA A 420 11.97 22.52 -21.99
C ALA A 420 13.06 21.57 -22.51
N LEU A 421 14.21 22.11 -22.93
CA LEU A 421 15.37 21.31 -23.36
C LEU A 421 15.97 20.49 -22.21
N TRP A 422 16.03 21.06 -21.01
CA TRP A 422 16.51 20.36 -19.81
C TRP A 422 15.66 19.15 -19.47
N VAL A 423 14.34 19.32 -19.53
CA VAL A 423 13.34 18.27 -19.32
C VAL A 423 13.43 17.24 -20.43
N ASP A 424 13.33 17.66 -21.70
CA ASP A 424 13.29 16.74 -22.86
C ASP A 424 14.57 15.88 -22.94
N GLY A 425 15.73 16.44 -22.61
CA GLY A 425 17.00 15.70 -22.56
C GLY A 425 17.14 14.71 -21.39
N ARG A 426 16.15 14.60 -20.48
CA ARG A 426 16.21 13.72 -19.29
C ARG A 426 15.01 12.80 -19.14
N VAL A 427 13.93 13.03 -19.87
CA VAL A 427 12.75 12.16 -19.85
C VAL A 427 13.07 10.85 -20.58
N THR A 428 12.69 9.72 -19.99
CA THR A 428 12.97 8.38 -20.54
C THR A 428 11.71 7.65 -20.95
N PHE A 429 10.71 7.50 -20.07
CA PHE A 429 9.56 6.61 -20.28
C PHE A 429 8.22 7.35 -20.38
N ILE A 430 8.13 8.64 -20.02
CA ILE A 430 6.83 9.33 -19.99
C ILE A 430 6.09 9.24 -21.34
N ARG A 431 6.75 9.48 -22.48
CA ARG A 431 6.11 9.44 -23.80
C ARG A 431 5.51 8.06 -24.12
N SER A 432 6.30 7.00 -23.92
CA SER A 432 5.84 5.62 -24.19
C SER A 432 4.75 5.19 -23.20
N TRP A 433 4.82 5.65 -21.95
CA TRP A 433 3.81 5.31 -20.95
C TRP A 433 2.50 6.04 -21.19
N VAL A 434 2.51 7.34 -21.56
CA VAL A 434 1.32 8.05 -22.07
C VAL A 434 0.70 7.25 -23.21
N ALA A 435 1.49 6.91 -24.24
CA ALA A 435 0.98 6.17 -25.39
C ALA A 435 0.34 4.84 -24.99
N SER A 436 0.99 4.10 -24.07
CA SER A 436 0.47 2.85 -23.54
C SER A 436 -0.84 3.02 -22.76
N ASN A 437 -0.98 4.06 -21.93
CA ASN A 437 -2.20 4.30 -21.14
C ASN A 437 -3.38 4.73 -22.02
N TYR A 438 -3.15 5.72 -22.90
CA TYR A 438 -4.23 6.39 -23.64
C TYR A 438 -4.62 5.72 -24.97
N ARG A 439 -3.78 4.83 -25.54
CA ARG A 439 -4.24 3.90 -26.58
C ARG A 439 -5.29 2.92 -26.05
N GLY A 440 -5.27 2.67 -24.75
CA GLY A 440 -6.30 1.94 -24.02
C GLY A 440 -6.08 0.45 -23.91
N MET A 441 -6.99 -0.24 -23.23
CA MET A 441 -6.98 -1.70 -23.02
C MET A 441 -7.18 -2.45 -24.35
N GLU A 442 -7.94 -1.85 -25.26
CA GLU A 442 -8.30 -2.36 -26.57
C GLU A 442 -7.10 -2.53 -27.51
N SER A 443 -6.01 -1.78 -27.26
CA SER A 443 -4.79 -1.87 -28.05
C SER A 443 -3.79 -2.89 -27.49
N LYS A 444 -4.15 -3.65 -26.46
CA LYS A 444 -3.24 -4.54 -25.73
C LYS A 444 -3.25 -5.94 -26.33
N VAL A 445 -2.11 -6.62 -26.21
CA VAL A 445 -1.87 -7.91 -26.89
C VAL A 445 -2.87 -8.97 -26.44
N LEU A 446 -3.20 -9.02 -25.14
CA LEU A 446 -4.12 -10.00 -24.56
C LEU A 446 -5.58 -9.54 -24.52
N TRP A 447 -5.93 -8.46 -25.24
CA TRP A 447 -7.29 -7.95 -25.28
C TRP A 447 -8.31 -8.96 -25.86
N PRO A 448 -8.01 -9.70 -26.96
CA PRO A 448 -8.94 -10.69 -27.49
C PRO A 448 -9.29 -11.80 -26.48
N GLU A 449 -8.30 -12.31 -25.76
CA GLU A 449 -8.47 -13.37 -24.77
C GLU A 449 -9.17 -12.87 -23.52
N TYR A 450 -8.86 -11.65 -23.07
CA TYR A 450 -9.60 -10.99 -22.00
C TYR A 450 -11.08 -10.83 -22.35
N LYS A 451 -11.40 -10.40 -23.57
CA LYS A 451 -12.80 -10.33 -24.04
C LYS A 451 -13.46 -11.70 -24.10
N ALA A 452 -12.75 -12.74 -24.52
CA ALA A 452 -13.28 -14.09 -24.56
C ALA A 452 -13.64 -14.60 -23.15
N VAL A 453 -12.77 -14.37 -22.16
CA VAL A 453 -13.05 -14.71 -20.75
C VAL A 453 -14.24 -13.93 -20.21
N ASN A 454 -14.31 -12.61 -20.43
CA ASN A 454 -15.46 -11.81 -19.99
C ASN A 454 -16.76 -12.20 -20.70
N GLY A 455 -16.69 -12.60 -21.97
CA GLY A 455 -17.82 -13.13 -22.72
C GLY A 455 -18.33 -14.46 -22.18
N TYR A 456 -17.42 -15.37 -21.79
CA TYR A 456 -17.78 -16.62 -21.10
C TYR A 456 -18.43 -16.35 -19.74
N LEU A 457 -17.88 -15.40 -18.98
CA LEU A 457 -18.37 -15.00 -17.66
C LEU A 457 -19.57 -14.04 -17.71
N LYS A 458 -20.22 -13.85 -18.86
CA LYS A 458 -21.30 -12.88 -18.98
C LYS A 458 -22.45 -13.21 -18.01
N GLY A 459 -22.92 -12.20 -17.28
CA GLY A 459 -23.99 -12.31 -16.29
C GLY A 459 -24.37 -10.94 -15.72
N ASP A 460 -24.84 -10.92 -14.47
CA ASP A 460 -25.15 -9.71 -13.73
C ASP A 460 -24.74 -9.78 -12.24
N TRP A 461 -25.14 -8.79 -11.45
CA TRP A 461 -24.77 -8.67 -10.04
C TRP A 461 -25.44 -9.71 -9.12
N ASN A 462 -26.49 -10.38 -9.58
CA ASN A 462 -27.15 -11.49 -8.88
C ASN A 462 -26.38 -12.80 -9.03
N ASP A 463 -25.60 -12.94 -10.10
CA ASP A 463 -24.73 -14.09 -10.26
C ASP A 463 -23.64 -14.09 -9.18
N PRO A 464 -23.13 -15.27 -8.79
CA PRO A 464 -22.02 -15.35 -7.85
C PRO A 464 -20.80 -14.57 -8.36
N ARG A 465 -19.94 -14.18 -7.43
CA ARG A 465 -18.70 -13.46 -7.74
C ARG A 465 -17.72 -14.35 -8.52
N VAL A 466 -16.78 -13.70 -9.18
CA VAL A 466 -15.63 -14.34 -9.81
C VAL A 466 -14.36 -13.87 -9.10
N HIS A 467 -13.50 -14.79 -8.71
CA HIS A 467 -12.17 -14.49 -8.20
C HIS A 467 -11.14 -14.61 -9.32
N TYR A 468 -10.01 -13.93 -9.22
CA TYR A 468 -8.94 -14.02 -10.22
C TYR A 468 -7.56 -14.02 -9.58
N GLU A 469 -6.62 -14.66 -10.26
CA GLU A 469 -5.22 -14.70 -9.83
C GLU A 469 -4.54 -13.34 -10.05
N HIS A 470 -3.93 -12.82 -9.00
CA HIS A 470 -3.03 -11.66 -9.12
C HIS A 470 -1.76 -12.07 -9.88
N SER A 471 -1.65 -11.63 -11.13
CA SER A 471 -0.49 -11.92 -11.99
C SER A 471 -0.09 -10.69 -12.80
N THR A 472 1.22 -10.55 -13.06
CA THR A 472 1.75 -9.54 -13.98
C THR A 472 1.38 -9.81 -15.43
N ILE A 473 0.92 -11.02 -15.79
CA ILE A 473 0.38 -11.37 -17.11
C ILE A 473 -0.77 -10.44 -17.48
N ASN A 474 -1.58 -10.01 -16.50
CA ASN A 474 -2.66 -9.03 -16.71
C ASN A 474 -2.16 -7.69 -17.28
N GLN A 475 -0.88 -7.33 -17.13
CA GLN A 475 -0.32 -6.16 -17.83
C GLN A 475 -0.44 -6.26 -19.35
N GLY A 476 -0.49 -7.48 -19.90
CA GLY A 476 -0.78 -7.74 -21.31
C GLY A 476 -2.18 -7.35 -21.76
N VAL A 477 -3.11 -7.07 -20.82
CA VAL A 477 -4.45 -6.48 -21.03
C VAL A 477 -4.47 -4.98 -20.72
N GLY A 478 -3.40 -4.45 -20.12
CA GLY A 478 -3.20 -3.03 -19.86
C GLY A 478 -3.04 -2.66 -18.39
N SER A 479 -3.39 -3.53 -17.45
CA SER A 479 -3.12 -3.33 -16.01
C SER A 479 -3.11 -4.67 -15.29
N VAL A 480 -2.27 -4.81 -14.25
CA VAL A 480 -2.33 -5.97 -13.34
C VAL A 480 -3.71 -6.15 -12.70
N ARG A 481 -4.50 -5.08 -12.66
CA ARG A 481 -5.82 -4.97 -12.04
C ARG A 481 -6.98 -5.12 -13.03
N ALA A 482 -6.72 -5.58 -14.26
CA ALA A 482 -7.70 -5.57 -15.34
C ALA A 482 -9.05 -6.22 -14.98
N TYR A 483 -9.04 -7.28 -14.17
CA TYR A 483 -10.27 -7.99 -13.76
C TYR A 483 -11.05 -7.31 -12.62
N GLU A 484 -10.58 -6.20 -12.05
CA GLU A 484 -11.42 -5.34 -11.21
C GLU A 484 -12.59 -4.73 -11.99
N ASN A 485 -12.44 -4.63 -13.31
CA ASN A 485 -13.46 -4.21 -14.26
C ASN A 485 -14.39 -5.35 -14.73
N LEU A 486 -14.40 -6.51 -14.07
CA LEU A 486 -15.38 -7.57 -14.35
C LEU A 486 -16.83 -7.05 -14.38
N PRO A 487 -17.27 -6.16 -13.47
CA PRO A 487 -18.62 -5.59 -13.53
C PRO A 487 -18.90 -4.79 -14.81
N LEU A 488 -17.86 -4.19 -15.40
CA LEU A 488 -17.98 -3.43 -16.65
C LEU A 488 -18.09 -4.35 -17.87
N PHE A 489 -17.26 -5.40 -17.94
CA PHE A 489 -17.12 -6.20 -19.16
C PHE A 489 -17.94 -7.50 -19.16
N SER A 490 -18.14 -8.12 -18.00
CA SER A 490 -18.93 -9.34 -17.85
C SER A 490 -20.30 -9.09 -17.24
N GLY A 491 -20.47 -7.97 -16.52
CA GLY A 491 -21.65 -7.69 -15.68
C GLY A 491 -21.61 -8.35 -14.30
N ARG A 492 -20.71 -9.33 -14.10
CA ARG A 492 -20.52 -10.03 -12.84
C ARG A 492 -19.54 -9.33 -11.91
N SER A 493 -19.72 -9.59 -10.62
CA SER A 493 -18.92 -9.02 -9.55
C SER A 493 -17.60 -9.76 -9.33
N THR A 494 -16.59 -9.07 -8.81
CA THR A 494 -15.34 -9.69 -8.33
C THR A 494 -15.13 -9.45 -6.83
N LEU A 495 -14.07 -9.99 -6.24
CA LEU A 495 -13.68 -9.69 -4.86
C LEU A 495 -12.88 -8.39 -4.75
N GLU A 496 -12.02 -8.09 -5.71
CA GLU A 496 -11.03 -7.01 -5.62
C GLU A 496 -11.50 -5.67 -6.19
N CYS A 497 -10.92 -4.56 -5.71
CA CYS A 497 -11.15 -3.21 -6.21
C CYS A 497 -10.08 -2.22 -5.74
N VAL A 498 -9.84 -1.17 -6.53
CA VAL A 498 -9.01 0.01 -6.17
C VAL A 498 -9.40 0.70 -4.87
N TYR A 499 -10.68 0.70 -4.50
CA TYR A 499 -11.14 1.40 -3.29
C TYR A 499 -11.06 0.53 -2.04
N ILE A 500 -9.89 -0.05 -1.74
CA ILE A 500 -9.68 -0.94 -0.61
C ILE A 500 -10.14 -0.36 0.74
N GLN A 501 -10.01 0.96 0.92
CA GLN A 501 -10.43 1.64 2.16
C GLN A 501 -11.95 1.78 2.27
N ALA A 502 -12.69 1.69 1.16
CA ALA A 502 -14.12 1.96 1.12
C ALA A 502 -14.99 0.81 1.67
N SER A 503 -14.38 -0.35 1.96
CA SER A 503 -15.12 -1.55 2.38
C SER A 503 -14.42 -2.26 3.53
N VAL A 504 -15.19 -2.71 4.51
CA VAL A 504 -14.66 -3.44 5.68
C VAL A 504 -14.19 -4.88 5.40
N PRO A 505 -14.71 -5.62 4.39
CA PRO A 505 -14.19 -6.94 4.06
C PRO A 505 -12.86 -6.95 3.29
N ALA A 506 -12.28 -5.79 2.96
CA ALA A 506 -11.06 -5.71 2.16
C ALA A 506 -9.89 -6.56 2.71
N PRO A 507 -9.57 -6.58 4.03
CA PRO A 507 -8.51 -7.44 4.55
C PRO A 507 -8.72 -8.93 4.24
N PHE A 508 -9.96 -9.39 4.33
CA PHE A 508 -10.33 -10.79 4.10
C PHE A 508 -10.23 -11.15 2.61
N VAL A 509 -10.61 -10.23 1.72
CA VAL A 509 -10.41 -10.39 0.28
C VAL A 509 -8.94 -10.59 -0.06
N PHE A 510 -8.03 -9.78 0.49
CA PHE A 510 -6.61 -9.95 0.22
C PHE A 510 -6.00 -11.17 0.94
N TYR A 511 -6.62 -11.67 2.01
CA TYR A 511 -6.28 -12.99 2.57
C TYR A 511 -6.62 -14.11 1.58
N ILE A 512 -7.81 -14.10 0.97
CA ILE A 512 -8.19 -15.05 -0.09
C ILE A 512 -7.23 -14.94 -1.29
N GLN A 513 -6.85 -13.73 -1.69
CA GLN A 513 -5.85 -13.53 -2.74
C GLN A 513 -4.53 -14.23 -2.39
N SER A 514 -4.07 -14.14 -1.14
CA SER A 514 -2.84 -14.82 -0.71
C SER A 514 -2.91 -16.35 -0.67
N GLU A 515 -4.09 -16.92 -0.53
CA GLU A 515 -4.30 -18.37 -0.64
C GLU A 515 -4.31 -18.87 -2.08
N THR A 516 -4.71 -18.00 -3.01
CA THR A 516 -4.90 -18.34 -4.43
C THR A 516 -3.75 -17.91 -5.33
N CYS A 517 -2.81 -17.12 -4.81
CA CYS A 517 -1.70 -16.56 -5.57
C CYS A 517 -0.37 -16.91 -4.90
N GLN A 518 0.60 -17.34 -5.69
CA GLN A 518 1.96 -17.55 -5.16
C GLN A 518 2.69 -16.25 -4.84
N ARG A 519 2.34 -15.17 -5.55
CA ARG A 519 2.89 -13.83 -5.36
C ARG A 519 1.75 -12.84 -5.16
N PRO A 520 1.11 -12.83 -3.98
CA PRO A 520 0.04 -11.89 -3.70
C PRO A 520 0.55 -10.45 -3.60
N SER A 521 -0.36 -9.48 -3.78
CA SER A 521 -0.04 -8.05 -3.73
C SER A 521 0.18 -7.49 -2.31
N THR A 522 -0.41 -8.13 -1.29
CA THR A 522 -0.28 -7.79 0.14
C THR A 522 -0.37 -6.29 0.47
N PRO A 523 -1.44 -5.57 0.07
CA PRO A 523 -1.44 -4.11 0.12
C PRO A 523 -1.60 -3.53 1.53
N ILE A 524 -2.18 -4.27 2.48
CA ILE A 524 -2.46 -3.82 3.85
C ILE A 524 -1.36 -4.35 4.81
N PRO A 525 -0.43 -3.51 5.30
CA PRO A 525 0.69 -3.99 6.13
C PRO A 525 0.30 -4.45 7.54
N GLU A 526 -0.86 -4.00 8.03
CA GLU A 526 -1.33 -4.28 9.40
C GLU A 526 -1.94 -5.67 9.59
N VAL A 527 -2.04 -6.48 8.52
CA VAL A 527 -2.61 -7.84 8.57
C VAL A 527 -1.63 -8.91 8.07
N ILE A 528 -1.71 -10.11 8.63
CA ILE A 528 -0.98 -11.31 8.16
C ILE A 528 -1.71 -11.91 6.98
N TYR A 529 -0.96 -12.34 5.96
CA TYR A 529 -1.48 -13.05 4.80
C TYR A 529 -1.24 -14.56 4.92
N SER A 530 -1.97 -15.32 4.13
CA SER A 530 -1.79 -16.77 3.99
C SER A 530 -0.61 -17.12 3.09
N ARG A 531 -0.34 -18.41 3.01
CA ARG A 531 0.46 -19.03 1.96
C ARG A 531 -0.46 -19.55 0.87
N PHE A 532 0.09 -19.87 -0.30
CA PHE A 532 -0.64 -20.56 -1.36
C PHE A 532 -1.28 -21.86 -0.82
N ASN A 533 -2.61 -21.91 -0.80
CA ASN A 533 -3.44 -22.97 -0.21
C ASN A 533 -4.82 -23.01 -0.88
N LEU A 534 -4.94 -23.80 -1.96
CA LEU A 534 -6.17 -23.86 -2.75
C LEU A 534 -7.35 -24.55 -2.05
N GLU A 535 -7.09 -25.47 -1.12
CA GLU A 535 -8.13 -26.14 -0.34
C GLU A 535 -8.85 -25.14 0.56
N ARG A 536 -8.09 -24.41 1.39
CA ARG A 536 -8.66 -23.36 2.24
C ARG A 536 -9.24 -22.20 1.43
N ALA A 537 -8.63 -21.87 0.30
CA ALA A 537 -9.17 -20.87 -0.61
C ALA A 537 -10.57 -21.22 -1.11
N ALA A 538 -10.85 -22.49 -1.42
CA ALA A 538 -12.17 -22.93 -1.90
C ALA A 538 -13.25 -22.65 -0.85
N GLU A 539 -12.97 -22.96 0.43
CA GLU A 539 -13.88 -22.68 1.55
C GLU A 539 -14.18 -21.18 1.68
N HIS A 540 -13.15 -20.34 1.71
CA HIS A 540 -13.32 -18.89 1.81
C HIS A 540 -14.02 -18.29 0.59
N MET A 541 -13.70 -18.76 -0.62
CA MET A 541 -14.35 -18.33 -1.86
C MET A 541 -15.84 -18.69 -1.85
N ARG A 542 -16.23 -19.90 -1.43
CA ARG A 542 -17.65 -20.28 -1.24
C ARG A 542 -18.33 -19.38 -0.19
N TYR A 543 -17.64 -19.08 0.91
CA TYR A 543 -18.15 -18.17 1.93
C TYR A 543 -18.43 -16.77 1.37
N PHE A 544 -17.59 -16.29 0.45
CA PHE A 544 -17.78 -15.03 -0.29
C PHE A 544 -18.68 -15.13 -1.52
N ASN A 545 -19.41 -16.23 -1.72
CA ASN A 545 -20.27 -16.46 -2.88
C ASN A 545 -19.51 -16.33 -4.22
N VAL A 546 -18.32 -16.91 -4.30
CA VAL A 546 -17.55 -17.04 -5.54
C VAL A 546 -17.83 -18.41 -6.16
N SER A 547 -18.09 -18.44 -7.46
CA SER A 547 -18.30 -19.71 -8.19
C SER A 547 -17.25 -20.01 -9.26
N GLN A 548 -16.47 -19.02 -9.69
CA GLN A 548 -15.38 -19.23 -10.64
C GLN A 548 -14.09 -18.53 -10.21
N PHE A 549 -12.97 -19.11 -10.61
CA PHE A 549 -11.62 -18.60 -10.44
C PHE A 549 -10.91 -18.48 -11.79
N ILE A 550 -10.36 -17.30 -12.10
CA ILE A 550 -9.56 -17.06 -13.31
C ILE A 550 -8.08 -17.25 -12.98
N ALA A 551 -7.46 -18.29 -13.54
CA ALA A 551 -6.05 -18.64 -13.36
C ALA A 551 -5.21 -18.31 -14.59
N MET A 552 -3.93 -18.00 -14.37
CA MET A 552 -3.03 -17.44 -15.38
C MET A 552 -1.64 -18.08 -15.31
N GLU A 553 -1.06 -18.20 -14.12
CA GLU A 553 0.26 -18.76 -13.90
C GLU A 553 0.28 -20.28 -14.10
N THR A 554 1.36 -20.79 -14.66
CA THR A 554 1.49 -22.21 -15.01
C THR A 554 1.40 -23.11 -13.77
N GLU A 555 2.04 -22.71 -12.69
CA GLU A 555 2.07 -23.46 -11.45
C GLU A 555 0.71 -23.46 -10.74
N THR A 556 0.01 -22.32 -10.74
CA THR A 556 -1.36 -22.21 -10.22
C THR A 556 -2.33 -23.10 -10.99
N LYS A 557 -2.26 -23.09 -12.33
CA LYS A 557 -3.05 -24.00 -13.18
C LYS A 557 -2.76 -25.47 -12.90
N ARG A 558 -1.49 -25.85 -12.69
CA ARG A 558 -1.12 -27.21 -12.31
C ARG A 558 -1.72 -27.61 -10.96
N ALA A 559 -1.65 -26.70 -9.98
CA ALA A 559 -2.20 -26.94 -8.65
C ALA A 559 -3.74 -27.06 -8.68
N LEU A 560 -4.44 -26.21 -9.44
CA LEU A 560 -5.89 -26.29 -9.63
C LEU A 560 -6.31 -27.60 -10.31
N ALA A 561 -5.59 -28.02 -11.35
CA ALA A 561 -5.90 -29.27 -12.05
C ALA A 561 -5.72 -30.52 -11.16
N ALA A 562 -4.89 -30.43 -10.12
CA ALA A 562 -4.69 -31.50 -9.14
C ALA A 562 -5.64 -31.41 -7.93
N ALA A 563 -6.31 -30.26 -7.72
CA ALA A 563 -7.15 -30.01 -6.57
C ALA A 563 -8.60 -30.50 -6.84
N PRO A 564 -9.21 -31.26 -5.90
CA PRO A 564 -10.51 -31.89 -6.14
C PRO A 564 -11.69 -30.91 -6.20
N ASP A 565 -11.57 -29.73 -5.58
CA ASP A 565 -12.63 -28.70 -5.51
C ASP A 565 -12.83 -27.89 -6.79
N TYR A 566 -11.92 -28.02 -7.76
CA TYR A 566 -11.90 -27.18 -8.96
C TYR A 566 -12.10 -28.00 -10.22
N GLU A 567 -12.82 -27.43 -11.18
CA GLU A 567 -13.02 -28.03 -12.50
C GLU A 567 -12.77 -26.98 -13.58
N ARG A 568 -11.93 -27.28 -14.56
CA ARG A 568 -11.66 -26.33 -15.65
C ARG A 568 -12.87 -26.24 -16.58
N GLU A 569 -13.49 -25.08 -16.67
CA GLU A 569 -14.67 -24.85 -17.51
C GLU A 569 -14.35 -24.19 -18.85
N PHE A 570 -13.38 -23.26 -18.88
CA PHE A 570 -13.08 -22.46 -20.07
C PHE A 570 -11.58 -22.13 -20.18
N SER A 571 -11.11 -21.88 -21.41
CA SER A 571 -9.72 -21.52 -21.67
C SER A 571 -9.60 -20.55 -22.86
N ALA A 572 -8.87 -19.46 -22.64
CA ALA A 572 -8.40 -18.53 -23.65
C ALA A 572 -6.97 -18.11 -23.26
N ARG A 573 -5.97 -18.87 -23.72
CA ARG A 573 -4.57 -18.78 -23.25
C ARG A 573 -4.06 -17.33 -23.28
N PRO A 574 -3.49 -16.80 -22.19
CA PRO A 574 -2.99 -17.52 -21.01
C PRO A 574 -4.03 -17.77 -19.90
N PHE A 575 -5.25 -17.25 -20.05
CA PHE A 575 -6.32 -17.33 -19.05
C PHE A 575 -7.08 -18.66 -19.09
N GLU A 576 -7.34 -19.23 -17.93
CA GLU A 576 -8.21 -20.39 -17.76
C GLU A 576 -9.22 -20.10 -16.64
N VAL A 577 -10.48 -20.48 -16.84
CA VAL A 577 -11.54 -20.32 -15.85
C VAL A 577 -11.84 -21.68 -15.25
N TYR A 578 -11.79 -21.75 -13.93
CA TYR A 578 -12.11 -22.92 -13.14
C TYR A 578 -13.39 -22.68 -12.33
N GLY A 579 -14.35 -23.58 -12.44
CA GLY A 579 -15.51 -23.66 -11.56
C GLY A 579 -15.13 -24.22 -10.20
N ILE A 580 -15.77 -23.71 -9.15
CA ILE A 580 -15.61 -24.20 -7.78
C ILE A 580 -16.80 -25.11 -7.47
N LYS A 581 -16.55 -26.36 -7.11
CA LYS A 581 -17.60 -27.33 -6.75
C LYS A 581 -18.37 -26.85 -5.52
N ASP A 582 -19.67 -27.13 -5.49
CA ASP A 582 -20.58 -26.75 -4.41
C ASP A 582 -20.61 -25.24 -4.11
N ALA A 583 -20.22 -24.40 -5.08
CA ALA A 583 -20.31 -22.96 -4.95
C ALA A 583 -21.77 -22.52 -4.75
N PRO A 584 -22.03 -21.64 -3.77
CA PRO A 584 -23.37 -21.15 -3.55
C PRO A 584 -23.83 -20.28 -4.73
N LYS A 585 -25.15 -20.27 -4.93
CA LYS A 585 -25.82 -19.50 -6.00
C LYS A 585 -26.54 -18.26 -5.49
N SER A 586 -26.26 -17.85 -4.25
CA SER A 586 -26.99 -16.79 -3.55
C SER A 586 -26.10 -16.04 -2.58
N TYR A 587 -26.26 -14.72 -2.56
CA TYR A 587 -25.64 -13.83 -1.59
C TYR A 587 -26.29 -13.92 -0.20
N VAL A 588 -27.45 -14.58 -0.08
CA VAL A 588 -28.14 -14.76 1.20
C VAL A 588 -28.24 -16.24 1.52
N THR A 589 -27.81 -16.62 2.72
CA THR A 589 -27.79 -18.00 3.21
C THR A 589 -28.41 -18.07 4.59
N ALA A 590 -29.30 -19.03 4.82
CA ALA A 590 -29.79 -19.32 6.17
C ALA A 590 -28.72 -20.10 6.94
N LEU A 591 -28.39 -19.67 8.16
CA LEU A 591 -27.40 -20.38 8.97
C LEU A 591 -28.02 -21.65 9.56
N SER A 592 -27.21 -22.71 9.67
CA SER A 592 -27.55 -23.99 10.31
C SER A 592 -27.24 -23.99 11.82
N ARG A 593 -26.33 -23.11 12.24
CA ARG A 593 -25.84 -22.97 13.63
C ARG A 593 -26.21 -21.61 14.19
N ARG A 594 -26.32 -21.53 15.53
CA ARG A 594 -26.54 -20.26 16.21
C ARG A 594 -25.28 -19.40 16.08
N PRO A 595 -25.42 -18.14 15.65
CA PRO A 595 -24.31 -17.21 15.61
C PRO A 595 -23.80 -16.90 17.03
N VAL A 596 -22.50 -16.60 17.14
CA VAL A 596 -21.82 -16.36 18.43
C VAL A 596 -21.66 -14.87 18.68
N LEU A 597 -22.20 -14.37 19.79
CA LEU A 597 -22.12 -12.95 20.14
C LEU A 597 -20.78 -12.59 20.80
N LEU A 598 -20.15 -11.55 20.27
CA LEU A 598 -18.90 -10.96 20.74
C LEU A 598 -19.02 -9.43 20.88
N PRO A 599 -18.23 -8.79 21.76
CA PRO A 599 -18.18 -7.33 21.87
C PRO A 599 -17.71 -6.66 20.58
N LEU A 600 -18.27 -5.48 20.26
CA LEU A 600 -17.91 -4.72 19.06
C LEU A 600 -16.47 -4.16 19.09
N GLU A 601 -15.92 -3.94 20.28
CA GLU A 601 -14.54 -3.49 20.42
C GLU A 601 -13.55 -4.52 19.85
N GLY A 602 -12.65 -4.06 18.99
CA GLY A 602 -11.66 -4.91 18.31
C GLY A 602 -12.26 -5.94 17.36
N TRP A 603 -13.50 -5.73 16.88
CA TRP A 603 -14.22 -6.71 16.05
C TRP A 603 -13.42 -7.13 14.81
N MET A 604 -12.73 -6.19 14.14
CA MET A 604 -11.98 -6.47 12.92
C MET A 604 -10.87 -7.49 13.18
N GLN A 605 -10.08 -7.31 14.25
CA GLN A 605 -9.01 -8.26 14.59
C GLN A 605 -9.56 -9.63 14.99
N LYS A 606 -10.65 -9.67 15.75
CA LYS A 606 -11.32 -10.92 16.17
C LYS A 606 -11.88 -11.67 14.97
N ALA A 607 -12.65 -10.97 14.11
CA ALA A 607 -13.20 -11.51 12.88
C ALA A 607 -12.10 -12.02 11.94
N TYR A 608 -11.01 -11.26 11.78
CA TYR A 608 -9.87 -11.66 10.96
C TYR A 608 -9.20 -12.94 11.49
N THR A 609 -9.01 -13.04 12.82
CA THR A 609 -8.46 -14.26 13.44
C THR A 609 -9.37 -15.47 13.25
N TRP A 610 -10.68 -15.30 13.43
CA TRP A 610 -11.67 -16.35 13.18
C TRP A 610 -11.69 -16.79 11.72
N PHE A 611 -11.66 -15.86 10.78
CA PHE A 611 -11.69 -16.19 9.36
C PHE A 611 -10.48 -17.06 8.97
N ARG A 612 -9.29 -16.69 9.47
CA ARG A 612 -8.05 -17.42 9.21
C ARG A 612 -8.00 -18.82 9.82
N LEU A 613 -8.41 -18.94 11.08
CA LEU A 613 -8.10 -20.11 11.92
C LEU A 613 -9.32 -20.90 12.41
N GLY A 614 -10.51 -20.31 12.29
CA GLY A 614 -11.75 -20.86 12.84
C GLY A 614 -12.57 -21.64 11.83
N ASP A 615 -13.67 -22.18 12.36
CA ASP A 615 -14.72 -22.83 11.59
C ASP A 615 -15.68 -21.79 11.00
N LEU A 616 -15.81 -21.75 9.68
CA LEU A 616 -16.65 -20.80 8.96
C LEU A 616 -18.15 -21.07 9.15
N ASP A 617 -18.55 -22.27 9.59
CA ASP A 617 -19.94 -22.61 9.90
C ASP A 617 -20.42 -21.96 11.21
N VAL A 618 -19.51 -21.51 12.07
CA VAL A 618 -19.82 -20.78 13.31
C VAL A 618 -19.62 -19.29 13.11
N THR A 619 -20.65 -18.59 12.66
CA THR A 619 -20.56 -17.14 12.37
C THR A 619 -20.45 -16.29 13.63
N PRO A 620 -19.36 -15.51 13.82
CA PRO A 620 -19.25 -14.52 14.88
C PRO A 620 -20.05 -13.26 14.54
N VAL A 621 -20.70 -12.69 15.54
CA VAL A 621 -21.49 -11.47 15.45
C VAL A 621 -21.02 -10.47 16.49
N PHE A 622 -20.84 -9.22 16.05
CA PHE A 622 -20.27 -8.16 16.86
C PHE A 622 -21.31 -7.07 17.11
N ALA A 623 -21.73 -6.94 18.35
CA ALA A 623 -22.72 -5.94 18.73
C ALA A 623 -22.65 -5.60 20.22
N ASP A 624 -22.88 -4.32 20.52
CA ASP A 624 -23.02 -3.82 21.88
C ASP A 624 -24.43 -3.25 22.10
N GLY A 625 -24.79 -3.04 23.37
CA GLY A 625 -26.05 -2.40 23.76
C GLY A 625 -27.30 -3.23 23.44
N LEU A 626 -27.18 -4.56 23.37
CA LEU A 626 -28.29 -5.47 23.12
C LEU A 626 -29.19 -5.61 24.36
N SER A 627 -30.50 -5.63 24.13
CA SER A 627 -31.51 -5.99 25.13
C SER A 627 -31.35 -7.45 25.57
N LEU A 628 -31.96 -7.81 26.71
CA LEU A 628 -31.90 -9.18 27.21
C LEU A 628 -32.52 -10.19 26.23
N ALA A 629 -33.61 -9.79 25.54
CA ALA A 629 -34.25 -10.60 24.51
C ALA A 629 -33.34 -10.85 23.30
N GLU A 630 -32.69 -9.80 22.78
CA GLU A 630 -31.75 -9.93 21.64
C GLU A 630 -30.57 -10.85 21.98
N LYS A 631 -30.06 -10.81 23.21
CA LYS A 631 -28.95 -11.70 23.62
C LYS A 631 -29.31 -13.19 23.52
N THR A 632 -30.59 -13.55 23.65
CA THR A 632 -31.04 -14.95 23.55
C THR A 632 -30.97 -15.52 22.13
N LEU A 633 -30.86 -14.66 21.12
CA LEU A 633 -30.73 -15.05 19.71
C LEU A 633 -29.35 -15.68 19.40
N PHE A 634 -28.36 -15.42 20.25
CA PHE A 634 -26.97 -15.78 20.02
C PHE A 634 -26.47 -16.81 21.03
N ALA A 635 -25.46 -17.58 20.63
CA ALA A 635 -24.64 -18.35 21.56
C ALA A 635 -23.63 -17.41 22.26
N PRO A 636 -23.43 -17.52 23.58
CA PRO A 636 -22.40 -16.76 24.27
C PRO A 636 -21.01 -17.32 23.94
N ALA A 637 -20.05 -16.45 23.61
CA ALA A 637 -18.67 -16.89 23.34
C ALA A 637 -17.93 -17.41 24.58
N GLY A 638 -18.19 -16.83 25.76
CA GLY A 638 -17.39 -17.08 26.96
C GLY A 638 -15.91 -16.70 26.75
N ASP A 639 -15.01 -17.51 27.27
CA ASP A 639 -13.55 -17.37 27.11
C ASP A 639 -13.00 -18.18 25.91
N ALA A 640 -13.86 -18.68 25.02
CA ALA A 640 -13.46 -19.50 23.89
C ALA A 640 -12.55 -18.70 22.93
N PRO A 641 -11.42 -19.25 22.47
CA PRO A 641 -10.57 -18.58 21.51
C PRO A 641 -11.24 -18.55 20.13
N MET A 642 -10.91 -17.54 19.32
CA MET A 642 -11.57 -17.30 18.01
C MET A 642 -11.50 -18.48 17.02
N ARG A 643 -10.53 -19.38 17.19
CA ARG A 643 -10.37 -20.59 16.36
C ARG A 643 -11.35 -21.72 16.70
N SER A 644 -11.97 -21.68 17.87
CA SER A 644 -12.82 -22.76 18.39
C SER A 644 -14.01 -22.15 19.14
N LEU A 645 -14.76 -21.31 18.43
CA LEU A 645 -16.00 -20.73 18.94
C LEU A 645 -17.03 -21.84 19.21
N PRO A 646 -17.92 -21.65 20.21
CA PRO A 646 -18.88 -22.68 20.60
C PRO A 646 -19.88 -22.96 19.48
N GLU A 647 -19.99 -24.23 19.11
CA GLU A 647 -20.97 -24.72 18.16
C GLU A 647 -22.29 -25.04 18.88
N VAL A 648 -23.36 -24.35 18.49
CA VAL A 648 -24.71 -24.60 19.01
C VAL A 648 -25.69 -24.75 17.86
N ALA A 649 -26.26 -25.93 17.69
CA ALA A 649 -27.23 -26.19 16.62
C ALA A 649 -28.51 -25.34 16.77
N LEU A 650 -29.10 -24.93 15.65
CA LEU A 650 -30.43 -24.32 15.65
C LEU A 650 -31.52 -25.38 15.79
N LYS A 651 -32.58 -25.05 16.54
CA LYS A 651 -33.80 -25.87 16.57
C LYS A 651 -34.46 -25.77 15.19
N ASN A 652 -34.71 -26.91 14.53
CA ASN A 652 -35.23 -27.01 13.16
C ASN A 652 -34.30 -26.39 12.09
N ALA A 653 -33.10 -26.95 11.96
CA ALA A 653 -32.03 -26.45 11.08
C ALA A 653 -32.25 -26.65 9.56
N GLU A 654 -33.40 -27.19 9.13
CA GLU A 654 -33.70 -27.34 7.71
C GLU A 654 -33.83 -25.97 7.04
N ALA A 655 -32.94 -25.70 6.08
CA ALA A 655 -32.85 -24.42 5.41
C ALA A 655 -34.07 -24.15 4.52
N PRO A 656 -34.72 -22.97 4.62
CA PRO A 656 -35.82 -22.61 3.75
C PRO A 656 -35.35 -22.43 2.31
N ALA A 657 -36.26 -22.65 1.36
CA ALA A 657 -36.03 -22.31 -0.04
C ALA A 657 -36.06 -20.78 -0.22
N LEU A 658 -34.90 -20.15 -0.03
CA LEU A 658 -34.72 -18.70 -0.17
C LEU A 658 -34.55 -18.29 -1.62
N LYS A 659 -35.17 -17.17 -1.99
CA LYS A 659 -34.81 -16.44 -3.21
C LYS A 659 -34.35 -15.04 -2.81
N ALA A 660 -33.14 -14.68 -3.23
CA ALA A 660 -32.56 -13.36 -3.01
C ALA A 660 -32.27 -12.68 -4.34
N ALA A 661 -32.58 -11.39 -4.43
CA ALA A 661 -32.29 -10.55 -5.57
C ALA A 661 -31.60 -9.26 -5.11
N LEU A 662 -30.48 -8.94 -5.78
CA LEU A 662 -29.75 -7.69 -5.64
C LEU A 662 -30.31 -6.72 -6.68
N LEU A 663 -31.03 -5.72 -6.19
CA LEU A 663 -31.54 -4.59 -6.96
C LEU A 663 -30.68 -3.35 -6.69
N HIS A 664 -30.89 -2.26 -7.43
CA HIS A 664 -30.18 -1.00 -7.21
C HIS A 664 -30.36 -0.50 -5.77
N GLU A 665 -29.27 -0.51 -4.98
CA GLU A 665 -29.23 -0.17 -3.55
C GLU A 665 -30.20 -0.95 -2.65
N LYS A 666 -30.74 -2.09 -3.11
CA LYS A 666 -31.69 -2.91 -2.37
C LYS A 666 -31.35 -4.40 -2.47
N ILE A 667 -31.61 -5.14 -1.41
CA ILE A 667 -31.54 -6.61 -1.40
C ILE A 667 -32.90 -7.12 -0.95
N VAL A 668 -33.58 -7.85 -1.82
CA VAL A 668 -34.90 -8.42 -1.55
C VAL A 668 -34.74 -9.92 -1.34
N VAL A 669 -35.30 -10.42 -0.24
CA VAL A 669 -35.28 -11.84 0.12
C VAL A 669 -36.73 -12.29 0.32
N THR A 670 -37.09 -13.40 -0.30
CA THR A 670 -38.41 -14.02 -0.17
C THR A 670 -38.26 -15.48 0.28
N GLY A 671 -39.26 -15.99 0.98
CA GLY A 671 -39.25 -17.34 1.54
C GLY A 671 -38.44 -17.47 2.83
N ALA A 672 -38.15 -16.37 3.53
CA ALA A 672 -37.49 -16.40 4.83
C ALA A 672 -38.37 -17.10 5.89
N ARG A 673 -37.74 -17.78 6.85
CA ARG A 673 -38.45 -18.35 8.01
C ARG A 673 -38.24 -17.42 9.20
N PRO A 674 -39.32 -16.87 9.81
CA PRO A 674 -39.19 -16.00 10.98
C PRO A 674 -38.32 -16.61 12.10
N GLY A 675 -37.42 -15.81 12.66
CA GLY A 675 -36.47 -16.22 13.69
C GLY A 675 -35.27 -17.04 13.21
N MET A 676 -35.21 -17.48 11.95
CA MET A 676 -34.05 -18.17 11.41
C MET A 676 -32.98 -17.18 10.93
N PRO A 677 -31.75 -17.21 11.48
CA PRO A 677 -30.70 -16.25 11.11
C PRO A 677 -30.35 -16.33 9.62
N LEU A 678 -30.36 -15.17 8.96
CA LEU A 678 -29.95 -15.01 7.56
C LEU A 678 -28.64 -14.24 7.49
N LEU A 679 -27.61 -14.88 6.92
CA LEU A 679 -26.34 -14.24 6.58
C LEU A 679 -26.44 -13.66 5.16
N VAL A 680 -26.26 -12.35 5.06
CA VAL A 680 -26.20 -11.61 3.81
C VAL A 680 -24.74 -11.29 3.52
N LYS A 681 -24.18 -11.96 2.51
CA LYS A 681 -22.80 -11.88 2.03
C LYS A 681 -22.50 -10.59 1.27
N ALA A 682 -22.93 -9.47 1.84
CA ALA A 682 -22.67 -8.11 1.40
C ALA A 682 -22.15 -7.29 2.59
N SER A 683 -21.29 -6.32 2.31
CA SER A 683 -20.59 -5.54 3.34
C SER A 683 -21.57 -4.81 4.26
N TYR A 684 -21.28 -4.88 5.56
CA TYR A 684 -22.00 -4.11 6.56
C TYR A 684 -21.71 -2.63 6.42
N HIS A 685 -22.76 -1.81 6.50
CA HIS A 685 -22.67 -0.36 6.59
C HIS A 685 -23.86 0.18 7.39
N PRO A 686 -23.70 1.20 8.24
CA PRO A 686 -24.81 1.80 9.00
C PRO A 686 -25.94 2.41 8.16
N GLY A 687 -25.74 2.52 6.84
CA GLY A 687 -26.72 3.04 5.89
C GLY A 687 -27.78 2.02 5.49
N TRP A 688 -27.53 0.73 5.75
CA TRP A 688 -28.50 -0.34 5.49
C TRP A 688 -29.62 -0.32 6.53
N LYS A 689 -30.86 -0.43 6.04
CA LYS A 689 -32.08 -0.53 6.86
C LYS A 689 -32.85 -1.77 6.43
N ALA A 690 -33.32 -2.54 7.41
CA ALA A 690 -34.14 -3.73 7.16
C ALA A 690 -35.62 -3.41 7.33
N SER A 691 -36.44 -4.02 6.49
CA SER A 691 -37.88 -4.18 6.65
C SER A 691 -38.20 -5.67 6.61
N GLY A 692 -39.10 -6.14 7.46
CA GLY A 692 -39.34 -7.57 7.66
C GLY A 692 -38.32 -8.27 8.57
N GLY A 693 -37.52 -7.51 9.33
CA GLY A 693 -36.61 -7.99 10.37
C GLY A 693 -36.31 -6.87 11.38
N GLU A 694 -35.83 -7.22 12.57
CA GLU A 694 -35.68 -6.26 13.68
C GLU A 694 -34.47 -5.33 13.53
N ARG A 695 -33.31 -5.92 13.19
CA ARG A 695 -32.02 -5.22 13.17
C ARG A 695 -31.02 -5.94 12.27
N ILE A 696 -30.09 -5.16 11.71
CA ILE A 696 -28.92 -5.67 11.00
C ILE A 696 -27.73 -5.69 11.97
N TYR A 697 -27.12 -6.85 12.11
CA TYR A 697 -25.93 -7.09 12.93
C TYR A 697 -24.69 -7.22 12.06
N LEU A 698 -23.53 -6.81 12.60
CA LEU A 698 -22.23 -6.99 11.97
C LEU A 698 -21.76 -8.43 12.20
N ALA A 699 -21.64 -9.22 11.14
CA ALA A 699 -21.13 -10.58 11.19
C ALA A 699 -19.73 -10.66 10.56
N GLY A 700 -18.87 -11.55 11.04
CA GLY A 700 -17.60 -11.83 10.36
C GLY A 700 -17.84 -12.36 8.95
N PRO A 701 -17.11 -11.91 7.90
CA PRO A 701 -15.93 -11.02 7.84
C PRO A 701 -16.23 -9.52 7.59
N GLY A 702 -17.30 -8.99 8.18
CA GLY A 702 -17.84 -7.66 7.85
C GLY A 702 -19.09 -7.73 6.98
N PHE A 703 -19.84 -8.82 7.07
CA PHE A 703 -21.13 -9.05 6.44
C PHE A 703 -22.29 -8.63 7.33
N MET A 704 -23.49 -8.71 6.77
CA MET A 704 -24.73 -8.41 7.49
C MET A 704 -25.41 -9.71 7.94
N LEU A 705 -25.85 -9.74 9.19
CA LEU A 705 -26.73 -10.79 9.71
C LEU A 705 -28.06 -10.15 10.14
N LEU A 706 -29.17 -10.83 9.91
CA LEU A 706 -30.45 -10.43 10.49
C LEU A 706 -31.29 -11.65 10.89
N PHE A 707 -32.27 -11.39 11.76
CA PHE A 707 -33.33 -12.32 12.10
C PHE A 707 -34.63 -11.81 11.48
N PRO A 708 -35.22 -12.53 10.52
CA PRO A 708 -36.44 -12.13 9.86
C PRO A 708 -37.64 -12.27 10.80
N ASN A 709 -38.60 -11.36 10.68
CA ASN A 709 -39.91 -11.42 11.35
C ASN A 709 -41.04 -11.72 10.33
N SER A 710 -40.75 -11.64 9.03
CA SER A 710 -41.65 -12.00 7.94
C SER A 710 -40.93 -12.83 6.87
N PRO A 711 -41.68 -13.57 6.01
CA PRO A 711 -41.09 -14.30 4.88
C PRO A 711 -40.46 -13.42 3.82
N ASP A 712 -40.93 -12.18 3.71
CA ASP A 712 -40.39 -11.18 2.82
C ASP A 712 -39.54 -10.20 3.64
N VAL A 713 -38.27 -10.09 3.28
CA VAL A 713 -37.31 -9.18 3.89
C VAL A 713 -36.76 -8.27 2.79
N THR A 714 -36.72 -6.97 3.06
CA THR A 714 -36.03 -6.02 2.17
C THR A 714 -34.99 -5.24 2.96
N LEU A 715 -33.75 -5.27 2.48
CA LEU A 715 -32.68 -4.39 2.93
C LEU A 715 -32.54 -3.24 1.92
N GLU A 716 -32.55 -2.01 2.40
CA GLU A 716 -32.40 -0.81 1.58
C GLU A 716 -31.25 0.05 2.11
N TYR A 717 -30.32 0.38 1.22
CA TYR A 717 -29.25 1.32 1.51
C TYR A 717 -29.76 2.74 1.31
N GLY A 718 -29.61 3.60 2.31
CA GLY A 718 -30.10 4.96 2.24
C GLY A 718 -29.39 5.94 3.16
N PRO A 719 -29.81 7.21 3.13
CA PRO A 719 -29.17 8.26 3.91
C PRO A 719 -29.31 8.01 5.41
N THR A 720 -28.21 8.27 6.10
CA THR A 720 -28.11 8.33 7.56
C THR A 720 -28.44 9.75 8.06
N LYS A 721 -28.49 9.93 9.38
CA LYS A 721 -28.63 11.27 9.98
C LYS A 721 -27.49 12.23 9.58
N TRP A 722 -26.29 11.69 9.36
CA TRP A 722 -25.11 12.48 9.02
C TRP A 722 -25.15 13.00 7.59
N ASP A 723 -25.75 12.23 6.67
CA ASP A 723 -26.01 12.67 5.31
C ASP A 723 -26.97 13.87 5.28
N TRP A 724 -28.02 13.84 6.10
CA TRP A 724 -28.96 14.96 6.21
C TRP A 724 -28.33 16.21 6.82
N ILE A 725 -27.56 16.06 7.90
CA ILE A 725 -26.81 17.17 8.49
C ILE A 725 -25.87 17.80 7.45
N GLY A 726 -25.11 16.96 6.72
CA GLY A 726 -24.21 17.40 5.67
C GLY A 726 -24.93 18.18 4.56
N LYS A 727 -26.05 17.65 4.05
CA LYS A 727 -26.88 18.31 3.02
C LYS A 727 -27.42 19.66 3.51
N ILE A 728 -27.92 19.75 4.74
CA ILE A 728 -28.42 21.00 5.32
C ILE A 728 -27.30 22.04 5.41
N LEU A 729 -26.10 21.66 5.86
CA LEU A 729 -24.93 22.55 5.90
C LEU A 729 -24.57 23.10 4.51
N THR A 730 -24.57 22.23 3.50
CA THR A 730 -24.27 22.62 2.11
C THR A 730 -25.34 23.54 1.53
N LEU A 731 -26.62 23.22 1.71
CA LEU A 731 -27.72 24.08 1.23
C LEU A 731 -27.71 25.46 1.92
N ALA A 732 -27.44 25.50 3.23
CA ALA A 732 -27.30 26.77 3.95
C ALA A 732 -26.13 27.61 3.43
N ALA A 733 -24.98 26.98 3.12
CA ALA A 733 -23.84 27.66 2.53
C ALA A 733 -24.13 28.21 1.13
N LEU A 734 -24.79 27.43 0.27
CA LEU A 734 -25.19 27.86 -1.07
C LEU A 734 -26.19 29.02 -1.02
N PHE A 735 -27.19 28.94 -0.13
CA PHE A 735 -28.15 30.01 0.10
C PHE A 735 -27.46 31.30 0.56
N TRP A 736 -26.51 31.19 1.50
CA TRP A 736 -25.72 32.33 1.97
C TRP A 736 -24.90 32.98 0.84
N ILE A 737 -24.28 32.18 -0.03
CA ILE A 737 -23.53 32.67 -1.19
C ILE A 737 -24.46 33.40 -2.17
N ALA A 738 -25.64 32.84 -2.46
CA ALA A 738 -26.63 33.45 -3.34
C ALA A 738 -27.10 34.82 -2.80
N LEU A 739 -27.36 34.94 -1.50
CA LEU A 739 -27.70 36.21 -0.86
C LEU A 739 -26.58 37.26 -0.99
N CYS A 740 -25.32 36.85 -0.89
CA CYS A 740 -24.17 37.72 -1.07
C CYS A 740 -23.97 38.19 -2.52
N ALA A 741 -24.56 37.51 -3.50
CA ALA A 741 -24.44 37.84 -4.92
C ALA A 741 -25.49 38.85 -5.42
N LEU A 742 -26.59 39.07 -4.68
CA LEU A 742 -27.67 39.98 -5.10
C LEU A 742 -27.29 41.47 -4.94
N PRO A 743 -27.52 42.33 -5.96
CA PRO A 743 -27.09 43.74 -5.95
C PRO A 743 -27.81 44.64 -4.92
N PHE A 744 -29.07 44.33 -4.59
CA PHE A 744 -29.89 45.06 -3.59
C PHE A 744 -29.57 44.67 -2.14
N SER A 745 -28.73 43.66 -1.93
CA SER A 745 -28.54 43.07 -0.62
C SER A 745 -27.58 43.85 0.28
N ARG A 746 -26.90 44.93 -0.17
CA ARG A 746 -25.91 45.66 0.66
C ARG A 746 -26.45 46.22 1.99
N GLY A 747 -27.73 46.61 2.05
CA GLY A 747 -28.41 47.03 3.29
C GLY A 747 -28.88 45.86 4.16
N ILE A 748 -29.46 44.82 3.55
CA ILE A 748 -30.03 43.66 4.25
C ILE A 748 -28.92 42.70 4.72
N THR A 749 -27.89 42.46 3.92
CA THR A 749 -26.67 41.71 4.28
C THR A 749 -25.82 42.42 5.33
N GLY A 750 -25.94 43.74 5.49
CA GLY A 750 -25.29 44.46 6.59
C GLY A 750 -25.86 44.08 7.95
N THR A 751 -27.16 43.79 8.03
CA THR A 751 -27.86 43.42 9.27
C THR A 751 -27.97 41.90 9.41
N ALA A 752 -28.48 41.20 8.38
CA ALA A 752 -28.51 39.74 8.32
C ALA A 752 -27.11 39.12 8.31
N GLY A 753 -26.11 39.77 7.74
CA GLY A 753 -24.72 39.33 7.83
C GLY A 753 -24.02 39.72 9.12
N ARG A 754 -24.45 40.76 9.83
CA ARG A 754 -24.06 40.93 11.24
C ARG A 754 -24.65 39.83 12.10
N VAL A 755 -25.94 39.54 11.96
CA VAL A 755 -26.65 38.46 12.66
C VAL A 755 -26.07 37.09 12.30
N PHE A 756 -25.86 36.76 11.03
CA PHE A 756 -25.26 35.50 10.62
C PHE A 756 -23.79 35.37 11.06
N ASN A 757 -22.99 36.44 10.97
CA ASN A 757 -21.65 36.41 11.57
C ASN A 757 -21.75 36.16 13.10
N GLN A 758 -22.60 36.91 13.81
CA GLN A 758 -22.76 36.91 15.27
C GLN A 758 -23.36 35.62 15.85
N TYR A 759 -24.31 35.00 15.16
CA TYR A 759 -25.11 33.87 15.65
C TYR A 759 -24.89 32.56 14.89
N ALA A 760 -24.25 32.56 13.71
CA ALA A 760 -23.94 31.33 12.97
C ALA A 760 -22.43 31.07 12.88
N ILE A 761 -21.61 32.05 12.48
CA ILE A 761 -20.16 31.84 12.31
C ILE A 761 -19.43 31.89 13.66
N TYR A 762 -19.66 32.91 14.48
CA TYR A 762 -18.94 33.05 15.76
C TYR A 762 -19.21 31.92 16.78
N PRO A 763 -20.41 31.30 16.87
CA PRO A 763 -20.59 30.10 17.70
C PRO A 763 -20.20 28.78 17.00
N ALA A 764 -20.26 28.68 15.66
CA ALA A 764 -19.76 27.50 14.95
C ALA A 764 -18.22 27.42 14.93
N VAL A 765 -17.52 28.54 15.03
CA VAL A 765 -16.06 28.60 15.06
C VAL A 765 -15.44 27.88 16.27
N PRO A 766 -15.86 28.14 17.53
CA PRO A 766 -15.42 27.37 18.69
C PRO A 766 -15.78 25.89 18.54
N LEU A 767 -16.96 25.57 18.00
CA LEU A 767 -17.36 24.18 17.78
C LEU A 767 -16.46 23.49 16.75
N LEU A 768 -16.15 24.14 15.63
CA LEU A 768 -15.23 23.63 14.61
C LEU A 768 -13.79 23.51 15.13
N LEU A 769 -13.34 24.45 15.97
CA LEU A 769 -12.02 24.38 16.62
C LEU A 769 -11.97 23.28 17.68
N VAL A 770 -13.04 23.09 18.46
CA VAL A 770 -13.18 22.00 19.43
C VAL A 770 -13.29 20.66 18.71
N MET A 771 -14.01 20.59 17.59
CA MET A 771 -14.07 19.38 16.77
C MET A 771 -12.73 19.10 16.06
N ALA A 772 -12.01 20.12 15.59
CA ALA A 772 -10.70 19.96 14.97
C ALA A 772 -9.62 19.61 16.00
N ALA A 773 -9.62 20.25 17.17
CA ALA A 773 -8.73 19.93 18.28
C ALA A 773 -9.08 18.58 18.90
N GLY A 774 -10.37 18.27 19.05
CA GLY A 774 -10.87 16.97 19.49
C GLY A 774 -10.52 15.87 18.50
N ALA A 775 -10.66 16.11 17.20
CA ALA A 775 -10.16 15.22 16.15
C ALA A 775 -8.64 15.10 16.20
N GLY A 776 -7.88 16.18 16.41
CA GLY A 776 -6.42 16.15 16.54
C GLY A 776 -5.93 15.42 17.81
N LEU A 777 -6.63 15.57 18.93
CA LEU A 777 -6.39 14.85 20.20
C LEU A 777 -6.77 13.38 20.07
N PHE A 778 -7.90 13.08 19.42
CA PHE A 778 -8.34 11.73 19.11
C PHE A 778 -7.30 11.05 18.20
N LEU A 779 -6.95 11.67 17.08
CA LEU A 779 -5.96 11.18 16.11
C LEU A 779 -4.57 11.01 16.74
N SER A 780 -4.16 11.90 17.66
CA SER A 780 -2.85 11.80 18.33
C SER A 780 -2.81 10.74 19.43
N ARG A 781 -3.89 10.56 20.21
CA ARG A 781 -4.03 9.42 21.15
C ARG A 781 -4.04 8.08 20.42
N GLU A 782 -4.60 8.08 19.23
CA GLU A 782 -4.75 6.92 18.37
C GLU A 782 -3.56 6.73 17.40
N ALA A 783 -2.52 7.55 17.46
CA ALA A 783 -1.42 7.51 16.49
C ALA A 783 -0.74 6.12 16.50
N PRO A 784 -0.74 5.37 15.38
CA PRO A 784 -0.22 4.01 15.36
C PRO A 784 1.30 4.02 15.45
N GLU A 785 1.88 3.17 16.30
CA GLU A 785 3.31 2.86 16.24
C GLU A 785 3.56 1.94 15.04
N PHE A 786 4.53 2.25 14.18
CA PHE A 786 4.82 1.41 13.02
C PHE A 786 5.48 0.13 13.52
N PRO A 787 4.91 -1.07 13.31
CA PRO A 787 5.36 -2.28 14.00
C PRO A 787 6.87 -2.55 13.84
N ALA A 788 7.45 -2.18 12.69
CA ALA A 788 8.88 -2.36 12.42
C ALA A 788 9.78 -1.53 13.35
N VAL A 789 9.33 -0.40 13.90
CA VAL A 789 10.14 0.45 14.80
C VAL A 789 10.44 -0.24 16.14
N PRO A 790 9.43 -0.66 16.94
CA PRO A 790 9.68 -1.40 18.17
C PRO A 790 10.31 -2.78 17.89
N TYR A 791 9.98 -3.42 16.76
CA TYR A 791 10.64 -4.65 16.33
C TYR A 791 12.14 -4.47 16.05
N ASN A 792 12.53 -3.46 15.27
CA ASN A 792 13.94 -3.15 15.00
C ASN A 792 14.70 -2.77 16.28
N LYS A 793 14.02 -2.12 17.24
CA LYS A 793 14.58 -1.86 18.57
C LYS A 793 14.84 -3.18 19.32
N ALA A 794 13.88 -4.11 19.31
CA ALA A 794 14.03 -5.44 19.91
C ALA A 794 15.15 -6.25 19.24
N LEU A 795 15.25 -6.21 17.91
CA LEU A 795 16.34 -6.81 17.14
C LEU A 795 17.71 -6.25 17.51
N LYS A 796 17.83 -4.95 17.79
CA LYS A 796 19.09 -4.36 18.26
C LYS A 796 19.52 -4.95 19.61
N TYR A 797 18.58 -5.17 20.54
CA TYR A 797 18.88 -5.85 21.81
C TYR A 797 19.27 -7.31 21.57
N PHE A 798 18.56 -8.01 20.68
CA PHE A 798 18.90 -9.40 20.31
C PHE A 798 20.30 -9.51 19.70
N ALA A 799 20.66 -8.63 18.77
CA ALA A 799 21.98 -8.60 18.13
C ALA A 799 23.11 -8.23 19.10
N ALA A 800 22.79 -7.47 20.16
CA ALA A 800 23.70 -7.16 21.26
C ALA A 800 23.75 -8.27 22.34
N GLU A 801 23.04 -9.38 22.14
CA GLU A 801 22.87 -10.49 23.09
C GLU A 801 22.26 -10.07 24.44
N ASP A 802 21.62 -8.89 24.52
CA ASP A 802 20.92 -8.37 25.69
C ASP A 802 19.49 -8.93 25.74
N TYR A 803 19.39 -10.22 26.10
CA TYR A 803 18.11 -10.94 26.10
C TYR A 803 17.13 -10.43 27.17
N GLU A 804 17.63 -9.85 28.27
CA GLU A 804 16.79 -9.25 29.33
C GLU A 804 15.95 -8.09 28.79
N LYS A 805 16.50 -7.30 27.86
CA LYS A 805 15.74 -6.24 27.17
C LYS A 805 15.02 -6.74 25.92
N ALA A 806 15.60 -7.70 25.18
CA ALA A 806 15.04 -8.18 23.92
C ALA A 806 13.69 -8.89 24.11
N VAL A 807 13.59 -9.80 25.09
CA VAL A 807 12.36 -10.57 25.37
C VAL A 807 11.14 -9.69 25.65
N PRO A 808 11.17 -8.75 26.63
CA PRO A 808 10.01 -7.89 26.89
C PRO A 808 9.70 -6.96 25.70
N ALA A 809 10.71 -6.54 24.94
CA ALA A 809 10.50 -5.74 23.74
C ALA A 809 9.78 -6.52 22.63
N PHE A 810 10.17 -7.78 22.35
CA PHE A 810 9.44 -8.62 21.40
C PHE A 810 8.02 -8.96 21.87
N ARG A 811 7.82 -9.22 23.17
CA ARG A 811 6.47 -9.45 23.73
C ARG A 811 5.57 -8.25 23.55
N GLN A 812 6.07 -7.04 23.80
CA GLN A 812 5.32 -5.81 23.55
C GLN A 812 4.90 -5.67 22.08
N VAL A 813 5.77 -6.05 21.13
CA VAL A 813 5.42 -6.07 19.70
C VAL A 813 4.30 -7.06 19.41
N LEU A 814 4.36 -8.28 19.96
CA LEU A 814 3.30 -9.28 19.77
C LEU A 814 1.97 -8.88 20.42
N GLU A 815 2.00 -8.21 21.57
CA GLU A 815 0.81 -7.71 22.27
C GLU A 815 0.13 -6.58 21.50
N ARG A 816 0.91 -5.63 20.96
CA ARG A 816 0.36 -4.45 20.27
C ARG A 816 0.11 -4.66 18.77
N HIS A 817 0.89 -5.53 18.14
CA HIS A 817 0.95 -5.71 16.68
C HIS A 817 0.89 -7.18 16.26
N GLY A 818 0.27 -8.05 17.07
CA GLY A 818 0.18 -9.48 16.81
C GLY A 818 -0.55 -9.89 15.51
N GLN A 819 -1.25 -8.97 14.84
CA GLN A 819 -1.87 -9.25 13.53
C GLN A 819 -1.05 -8.72 12.35
N SER A 820 0.07 -8.04 12.57
CA SER A 820 0.87 -7.45 11.49
C SER A 820 1.77 -8.47 10.79
N LEU A 821 2.22 -8.13 9.58
CA LEU A 821 3.18 -8.93 8.79
C LEU A 821 4.43 -9.37 9.58
N ILE A 822 4.87 -8.58 10.54
CA ILE A 822 6.08 -8.86 11.33
C ILE A 822 5.83 -9.78 12.52
N ALA A 823 4.58 -10.09 12.86
CA ALA A 823 4.26 -10.81 14.10
C ALA A 823 4.85 -12.22 14.11
N GLY A 824 4.78 -12.95 12.99
CA GLY A 824 5.40 -14.26 12.86
C GLY A 824 6.92 -14.23 13.01
N GLU A 825 7.57 -13.20 12.46
CA GLU A 825 9.02 -13.01 12.59
C GLU A 825 9.42 -12.59 14.01
N THR A 826 8.64 -11.72 14.64
CA THR A 826 8.79 -11.30 16.03
C THR A 826 8.68 -12.50 16.97
N ALA A 827 7.71 -13.40 16.76
CA ALA A 827 7.52 -14.60 17.56
C ALA A 827 8.69 -15.58 17.40
N TYR A 828 9.22 -15.73 16.18
CA TYR A 828 10.43 -16.50 15.94
C TYR A 828 11.63 -15.92 16.69
N HIS A 829 11.89 -14.61 16.59
CA HIS A 829 13.01 -13.99 17.29
C HIS A 829 12.88 -14.04 18.82
N LEU A 830 11.66 -13.93 19.35
CA LEU A 830 11.39 -14.17 20.77
C LEU A 830 11.81 -15.59 21.19
N ALA A 831 11.44 -16.60 20.40
CA ALA A 831 11.89 -17.97 20.65
C ALA A 831 13.42 -18.10 20.53
N MET A 832 14.04 -17.42 19.56
CA MET A 832 15.49 -17.43 19.37
C MET A 832 16.26 -16.78 20.53
N CYS A 833 15.68 -15.82 21.25
CA CYS A 833 16.27 -15.32 22.50
C CYS A 833 16.51 -16.46 23.50
N TYR A 834 15.53 -17.35 23.66
CA TYR A 834 15.64 -18.51 24.55
C TYR A 834 16.52 -19.61 23.96
N TYR A 835 16.49 -19.80 22.64
CA TYR A 835 17.34 -20.78 21.94
C TYR A 835 18.82 -20.46 22.16
N ARG A 836 19.21 -19.19 22.03
CA ARG A 836 20.60 -18.73 22.24
C ARG A 836 21.07 -18.90 23.69
N GLN A 837 20.15 -18.80 24.65
CA GLN A 837 20.40 -19.10 26.07
C GLN A 837 20.40 -20.60 26.38
N LYS A 838 20.19 -21.47 25.37
CA LYS A 838 20.02 -22.93 25.51
C LYS A 838 18.88 -23.33 26.44
N ASN A 839 17.90 -22.44 26.64
CA ASN A 839 16.70 -22.72 27.43
C ASN A 839 15.68 -23.44 26.54
N TRP A 840 15.89 -24.74 26.34
CA TRP A 840 15.07 -25.54 25.44
C TRP A 840 13.59 -25.63 25.82
N PRO A 841 13.19 -25.75 27.11
CA PRO A 841 11.79 -25.73 27.49
C PRO A 841 11.07 -24.43 27.11
N ALA A 842 11.67 -23.28 27.40
CA ALA A 842 11.10 -21.98 27.03
C ALA A 842 11.06 -21.81 25.51
N THR A 843 12.12 -22.22 24.81
CA THR A 843 12.19 -22.17 23.35
C THR A 843 11.07 -22.96 22.70
N LEU A 844 10.88 -24.23 23.09
CA LEU A 844 9.82 -25.08 22.55
C LEU A 844 8.43 -24.47 22.79
N LYS A 845 8.17 -23.96 24.00
CA LYS A 845 6.91 -23.29 24.32
C LYS A 845 6.62 -22.10 23.39
N GLU A 846 7.62 -21.23 23.16
CA GLU A 846 7.45 -20.06 22.30
C GLU A 846 7.34 -20.45 20.81
N LEU A 847 8.10 -21.44 20.34
CA LEU A 847 7.99 -21.96 18.96
C LEU A 847 6.61 -22.61 18.71
N GLU A 848 6.12 -23.43 19.65
CA GLU A 848 4.81 -24.07 19.55
C GLU A 848 3.68 -23.01 19.55
N SER A 849 3.75 -22.02 20.46
CA SER A 849 2.83 -20.87 20.44
C SER A 849 2.90 -20.08 19.13
N ALA A 850 4.09 -19.96 18.52
CA ALA A 850 4.26 -19.26 17.25
C ALA A 850 3.61 -20.02 16.09
N LEU A 851 3.76 -21.35 16.01
CA LEU A 851 3.07 -22.20 15.02
C LEU A 851 1.55 -22.20 15.21
N GLU A 852 1.10 -22.09 16.46
CA GLU A 852 -0.32 -22.07 16.81
C GLU A 852 -0.99 -20.75 16.41
N LYS A 853 -0.34 -19.61 16.66
CA LYS A 853 -0.90 -18.27 16.41
C LYS A 853 -0.62 -17.78 14.99
N TYR A 854 0.52 -18.18 14.41
CA TYR A 854 1.01 -17.71 13.13
C TYR A 854 1.38 -18.88 12.18
N PRO A 855 0.46 -19.84 11.95
CA PRO A 855 0.74 -21.00 11.08
C PRO A 855 1.05 -20.59 9.62
N ASP A 856 0.49 -19.46 9.20
CA ASP A 856 0.65 -18.89 7.86
C ASP A 856 1.95 -18.08 7.68
N SER A 857 2.71 -17.88 8.76
CA SER A 857 3.93 -17.08 8.72
C SER A 857 4.92 -17.63 7.69
N PRO A 858 5.62 -16.78 6.92
CA PRO A 858 6.76 -17.22 6.10
C PRO A 858 7.85 -17.95 6.89
N ARG A 859 7.91 -17.72 8.21
CA ARG A 859 8.83 -18.40 9.14
C ARG A 859 8.30 -19.74 9.65
N ALA A 860 7.06 -20.14 9.36
CA ALA A 860 6.49 -21.40 9.87
C ALA A 860 7.34 -22.65 9.54
N PRO A 861 7.91 -22.82 8.33
CA PRO A 861 8.80 -23.95 8.04
C PRO A 861 10.07 -23.92 8.91
N GLU A 862 10.66 -22.74 9.11
CA GLU A 862 11.84 -22.53 9.95
C GLU A 862 11.54 -22.80 11.43
N ILE A 863 10.43 -22.28 11.94
CA ILE A 863 9.99 -22.49 13.33
C ILE A 863 9.80 -23.98 13.59
N ARG A 864 9.12 -24.70 12.68
CA ARG A 864 8.88 -26.15 12.83
C ARG A 864 10.17 -26.96 12.77
N TYR A 865 11.10 -26.59 11.89
CA TYR A 865 12.44 -27.17 11.86
C TYR A 865 13.19 -26.97 13.19
N HIS A 866 13.14 -25.77 13.78
CA HIS A 866 13.78 -25.48 15.07
C HIS A 866 13.16 -26.26 16.24
N VAL A 867 11.87 -26.64 16.17
CA VAL A 867 11.28 -27.57 17.15
C VAL A 867 12.01 -28.91 17.12
N GLY A 868 12.30 -29.45 15.93
CA GLY A 868 13.07 -30.67 15.75
C GLY A 868 14.50 -30.54 16.30
N LEU A 869 15.19 -29.44 15.96
CA LEU A 869 16.54 -29.16 16.48
C LEU A 869 16.57 -29.10 18.00
N CYS A 870 15.61 -28.41 18.65
CA CYS A 870 15.53 -28.34 20.10
C CYS A 870 15.39 -29.73 20.76
N LYS A 871 14.64 -30.65 20.12
CA LYS A 871 14.50 -32.03 20.61
C LYS A 871 15.78 -32.85 20.38
N MET A 872 16.47 -32.60 19.26
CA MET A 872 17.75 -33.23 18.94
C MET A 872 18.86 -32.81 19.92
N GLU A 873 18.95 -31.52 20.27
CA GLU A 873 19.88 -30.99 21.28
C GLU A 873 19.61 -31.55 22.69
N GLN A 874 18.34 -31.86 22.99
CA GLN A 874 17.96 -32.60 24.20
C GLN A 874 18.27 -34.11 24.11
N LYS A 875 18.91 -34.59 23.04
CA LYS A 875 19.18 -36.01 22.74
C LYS A 875 17.91 -36.88 22.67
N ARG A 876 16.74 -36.28 22.43
CA ARG A 876 15.45 -36.97 22.28
C ARG A 876 15.23 -37.33 20.81
N PHE A 877 16.08 -38.19 20.25
CA PHE A 877 16.15 -38.47 18.81
C PHE A 877 14.82 -38.96 18.22
N GLY A 878 14.07 -39.82 18.94
CA GLY A 878 12.75 -40.27 18.47
C GLY A 878 11.72 -39.15 18.30
N GLN A 879 11.75 -38.14 19.17
CA GLN A 879 10.87 -36.97 19.06
C GLN A 879 11.37 -35.97 18.03
N ALA A 880 12.70 -35.81 17.93
CA ALA A 880 13.31 -35.01 16.88
C ALA A 880 12.95 -35.54 15.49
N ARG A 881 13.06 -36.87 15.29
CA ARG A 881 12.64 -37.57 14.09
C ARG A 881 11.20 -37.26 13.72
N GLN A 882 10.25 -37.40 14.65
CA GLN A 882 8.83 -37.07 14.39
C GLN A 882 8.63 -35.60 13.98
N ALA A 883 9.30 -34.67 14.68
CA ALA A 883 9.19 -33.24 14.39
C ALA A 883 9.80 -32.86 13.02
N PHE A 884 10.94 -33.45 12.66
CA PHE A 884 11.56 -33.26 11.35
C PHE A 884 10.72 -33.88 10.24
N ASN A 885 10.22 -35.09 10.40
CA ASN A 885 9.34 -35.73 9.42
C ASN A 885 8.11 -34.87 9.13
N ARG A 886 7.49 -34.31 10.17
CA ARG A 886 6.36 -33.39 10.01
C ARG A 886 6.73 -32.12 9.23
N THR A 887 7.97 -31.63 9.36
CA THR A 887 8.45 -30.48 8.56
C THR A 887 8.64 -30.88 7.08
N VAL A 888 9.12 -32.09 6.82
CA VAL A 888 9.25 -32.64 5.46
C VAL A 888 7.88 -32.82 4.81
N GLU A 889 6.91 -33.36 5.54
CA GLU A 889 5.55 -33.58 5.05
C GLU A 889 4.79 -32.27 4.78
N GLU A 890 4.87 -31.31 5.70
CA GLU A 890 4.16 -30.04 5.57
C GLU A 890 4.86 -29.04 4.62
N PHE A 891 6.18 -29.14 4.44
CA PHE A 891 6.99 -28.15 3.72
C PHE A 891 8.08 -28.73 2.80
N PRO A 892 7.81 -29.77 1.98
CA PRO A 892 8.84 -30.55 1.27
C PRO A 892 9.68 -29.71 0.30
N GLY A 893 9.09 -28.69 -0.36
CA GLY A 893 9.80 -27.85 -1.33
C GLY A 893 10.69 -26.76 -0.74
N THR A 894 10.62 -26.53 0.57
CA THR A 894 11.35 -25.42 1.22
C THR A 894 12.78 -25.83 1.59
N VAL A 895 13.68 -24.85 1.75
CA VAL A 895 15.03 -25.08 2.29
C VAL A 895 14.96 -25.81 3.64
N TRP A 896 14.02 -25.39 4.49
CA TRP A 896 13.78 -25.99 5.82
C TRP A 896 13.25 -27.42 5.74
N GLY A 897 12.43 -27.75 4.74
CA GLY A 897 11.99 -29.11 4.47
C GLY A 897 13.16 -30.03 4.09
N ARG A 898 14.07 -29.57 3.23
CA ARG A 898 15.27 -30.33 2.86
C ARG A 898 16.23 -30.50 4.04
N LEU A 899 16.47 -29.44 4.82
CA LEU A 899 17.25 -29.52 6.06
C LEU A 899 16.60 -30.47 7.07
N ALA A 900 15.28 -30.42 7.21
CA ALA A 900 14.55 -31.35 8.07
C ALA A 900 14.67 -32.80 7.59
N ALA A 901 14.65 -33.07 6.29
CA ALA A 901 14.84 -34.43 5.75
C ALA A 901 16.23 -34.99 6.10
N TYR A 902 17.27 -34.14 6.03
CA TYR A 902 18.60 -34.52 6.50
C TYR A 902 18.64 -34.80 8.00
N HIS A 903 18.11 -33.90 8.83
CA HIS A 903 18.11 -34.09 10.28
C HIS A 903 17.17 -35.21 10.76
N HIS A 904 16.14 -35.54 9.97
CA HIS A 904 15.34 -36.76 10.14
C HIS A 904 16.22 -38.01 9.98
N ALA A 905 17.00 -38.09 8.89
CA ALA A 905 17.96 -39.16 8.70
C ALA A 905 19.03 -39.20 9.80
N MET A 906 19.52 -38.05 10.25
CA MET A 906 20.51 -38.00 11.33
C MET A 906 19.93 -38.47 12.67
N SER A 907 18.64 -38.20 12.93
CA SER A 907 17.95 -38.74 14.10
C SER A 907 17.87 -40.27 14.03
N LEU A 908 17.55 -40.84 12.86
CA LEU A 908 17.57 -42.29 12.62
C LEU A 908 18.97 -42.90 12.80
N TYR A 909 20.01 -42.26 12.26
CA TYR A 909 21.40 -42.66 12.42
C TYR A 909 21.79 -42.72 13.90
N ARG A 910 21.41 -41.71 14.69
CA ARG A 910 21.68 -41.64 16.15
C ARG A 910 20.87 -42.68 16.95
N GLU A 911 19.74 -43.12 16.42
CA GLU A 911 18.96 -44.25 16.96
C GLU A 911 19.53 -45.63 16.57
N GLY A 912 20.56 -45.69 15.71
CA GLY A 912 21.13 -46.94 15.20
C GLY A 912 20.34 -47.56 14.04
N ARG A 913 19.35 -46.84 13.50
CA ARG A 913 18.48 -47.30 12.40
C ARG A 913 19.09 -46.95 11.04
N TYR A 914 20.22 -47.56 10.70
CA TYR A 914 21.03 -47.16 9.55
C TYR A 914 20.35 -47.38 8.19
N ALA A 915 19.58 -48.46 8.03
CA ALA A 915 18.83 -48.73 6.80
C ALA A 915 17.75 -47.65 6.55
N ASP A 916 16.99 -47.28 7.59
CA ASP A 916 15.98 -46.22 7.49
C ASP A 916 16.63 -44.84 7.25
N ALA A 917 17.80 -44.59 7.86
CA ALA A 917 18.56 -43.36 7.65
C ALA A 917 19.03 -43.25 6.20
N GLN A 918 19.53 -44.34 5.62
CA GLN A 918 19.91 -44.42 4.21
C GLN A 918 18.71 -44.09 3.31
N GLU A 919 17.56 -44.72 3.51
CA GLU A 919 16.36 -44.47 2.69
C GLU A 919 15.93 -42.99 2.77
N SER A 920 15.99 -42.40 3.96
CA SER A 920 15.69 -40.98 4.14
C SER A 920 16.67 -40.06 3.41
N LEU A 921 17.96 -40.44 3.34
CA LEU A 921 18.98 -39.70 2.59
C LEU A 921 18.81 -39.86 1.08
N ASP A 922 18.41 -41.04 0.61
CA ASP A 922 18.09 -41.29 -0.80
C ASP A 922 16.93 -40.40 -1.26
N ARG A 923 15.87 -40.31 -0.45
CA ARG A 923 14.76 -39.39 -0.72
C ARG A 923 15.24 -37.95 -0.78
N LEU A 924 16.05 -37.49 0.18
CA LEU A 924 16.62 -36.14 0.15
C LEU A 924 17.42 -35.88 -1.13
N LEU A 925 18.31 -36.79 -1.51
CA LEU A 925 19.14 -36.66 -2.71
C LEU A 925 18.30 -36.63 -4.00
N SER A 926 17.17 -37.35 -4.03
CA SER A 926 16.22 -37.29 -5.15
C SER A 926 15.53 -35.92 -5.30
N MET A 927 15.47 -35.13 -4.23
CA MET A 927 14.92 -33.77 -4.24
C MET A 927 15.91 -32.72 -4.76
N ALA A 928 17.09 -33.13 -5.23
CA ALA A 928 18.16 -32.26 -5.73
C ALA A 928 18.52 -31.11 -4.74
N PRO A 929 19.04 -31.44 -3.55
CA PRO A 929 19.37 -30.45 -2.54
C PRO A 929 20.55 -29.56 -2.99
N GLU A 930 20.70 -28.42 -2.32
CA GLU A 930 21.81 -27.48 -2.55
C GLU A 930 23.17 -28.18 -2.37
N ARG A 931 24.20 -27.72 -3.11
CA ARG A 931 25.51 -28.38 -3.23
C ARG A 931 26.11 -28.83 -1.90
N GLY A 932 26.08 -27.96 -0.88
CA GLY A 932 26.59 -28.29 0.46
C GLY A 932 25.82 -29.40 1.17
N LEU A 933 24.48 -29.31 1.18
CA LEU A 933 23.60 -30.31 1.79
C LEU A 933 23.67 -31.65 1.04
N ALA A 934 23.85 -31.63 -0.28
CA ALA A 934 24.06 -32.84 -1.08
C ALA A 934 25.35 -33.57 -0.66
N ALA A 935 26.46 -32.83 -0.48
CA ALA A 935 27.73 -33.39 -0.03
C ALA A 935 27.60 -34.06 1.35
N GLU A 936 26.93 -33.39 2.29
CA GLU A 936 26.60 -33.94 3.61
C GLU A 936 25.76 -35.21 3.53
N ALA A 937 24.72 -35.20 2.69
CA ALA A 937 23.84 -36.34 2.53
C ALA A 937 24.57 -37.57 1.95
N PHE A 938 25.40 -37.39 0.92
CA PHE A 938 26.22 -38.50 0.38
C PHE A 938 27.21 -39.02 1.41
N TYR A 939 27.91 -38.14 2.13
CA TYR A 939 28.85 -38.55 3.18
C TYR A 939 28.15 -39.41 4.24
N HIS A 940 27.01 -38.94 4.77
CA HIS A 940 26.27 -39.67 5.79
C HIS A 940 25.59 -40.93 5.26
N ARG A 941 25.22 -40.99 3.97
CA ARG A 941 24.70 -42.20 3.34
C ARG A 941 25.80 -43.25 3.24
N GLY A 942 27.01 -42.84 2.85
CA GLY A 942 28.20 -43.68 2.88
C GLY A 942 28.51 -44.23 4.27
N LEU A 943 28.41 -43.40 5.32
CA LEU A 943 28.54 -43.88 6.71
C LEU A 943 27.47 -44.91 7.09
N CYS A 944 26.21 -44.70 6.70
CA CYS A 944 25.13 -45.65 6.95
C CYS A 944 25.40 -46.99 6.24
N LEU A 945 25.88 -46.95 4.99
CA LEU A 945 26.24 -48.14 4.22
C LEU A 945 27.42 -48.89 4.87
N MET A 946 28.44 -48.16 5.31
CA MET A 946 29.61 -48.71 5.99
C MET A 946 29.23 -49.43 7.30
N LEU A 947 28.34 -48.83 8.10
CA LEU A 947 27.83 -49.44 9.34
C LEU A 947 26.90 -50.64 9.11
N GLN A 948 26.32 -50.76 7.91
CA GLN A 948 25.57 -51.93 7.46
C GLN A 948 26.47 -53.04 6.87
N GLY A 949 27.78 -52.79 6.71
CA GLY A 949 28.74 -53.70 6.09
C GLY A 949 28.91 -53.53 4.58
N ASN A 950 28.19 -52.62 3.95
CA ASN A 950 28.24 -52.35 2.51
C ASN A 950 29.39 -51.38 2.16
N ASN A 951 30.62 -51.76 2.49
CA ASN A 951 31.80 -50.92 2.37
C ASN A 951 32.09 -50.47 0.92
N GLN A 952 31.82 -51.32 -0.07
CA GLN A 952 32.01 -50.97 -1.49
C GLN A 952 31.11 -49.81 -1.95
N GLU A 953 29.82 -49.86 -1.62
CA GLU A 953 28.87 -48.80 -1.95
C GLU A 953 29.18 -47.51 -1.16
N ALA A 954 29.59 -47.64 0.11
CA ALA A 954 30.03 -46.51 0.91
C ALA A 954 31.17 -45.73 0.24
N ARG A 955 32.14 -46.44 -0.35
CA ARG A 955 33.25 -45.81 -1.10
C ARG A 955 32.81 -45.09 -2.36
N LEU A 956 31.72 -45.53 -3.02
CA LEU A 956 31.16 -44.80 -4.17
C LEU A 956 30.62 -43.44 -3.72
N ASP A 957 29.92 -43.40 -2.59
CA ASP A 957 29.42 -42.15 -2.01
C ASP A 957 30.54 -41.22 -1.57
N PHE A 958 31.56 -41.74 -0.89
CA PHE A 958 32.72 -40.94 -0.51
C PHE A 958 33.47 -40.40 -1.73
N ARG A 959 33.54 -41.16 -2.83
CA ARG A 959 34.10 -40.69 -4.09
C ARG A 959 33.26 -39.57 -4.68
N ILE A 960 31.94 -39.68 -4.69
CA ILE A 960 31.03 -38.61 -5.13
C ILE A 960 31.30 -37.33 -4.34
N VAL A 961 31.47 -37.44 -3.01
CA VAL A 961 31.82 -36.28 -2.17
C VAL A 961 33.12 -35.62 -2.62
N ARG A 962 34.16 -36.43 -2.80
CA ARG A 962 35.48 -35.94 -3.20
C ARG A 962 35.52 -35.35 -4.60
N GLU A 963 34.87 -35.96 -5.60
CA GLU A 963 34.99 -35.54 -7.00
C GLU A 963 34.02 -34.42 -7.38
N ARG A 964 32.84 -34.36 -6.76
CA ARG A 964 31.80 -33.37 -7.11
C ARG A 964 31.74 -32.20 -6.14
N TYR A 965 32.28 -32.37 -4.92
CA TYR A 965 32.15 -31.40 -3.83
C TYR A 965 33.52 -31.13 -3.15
N GLU A 966 34.57 -30.98 -3.97
CA GLU A 966 35.97 -30.74 -3.55
C GLU A 966 36.16 -29.59 -2.53
N ASP A 967 35.33 -28.55 -2.61
CA ASP A 967 35.40 -27.36 -1.76
C ASP A 967 34.73 -27.54 -0.37
N ALA A 968 34.08 -28.68 -0.12
CA ALA A 968 33.31 -28.92 1.10
C ALA A 968 34.18 -29.54 2.22
N LEU A 969 33.92 -29.14 3.47
CA LEU A 969 34.52 -29.70 4.70
C LEU A 969 34.52 -31.25 4.75
N TRP A 970 33.60 -31.87 4.00
CA TRP A 970 33.37 -33.30 3.97
C TRP A 970 34.28 -34.09 3.04
N ALA A 971 35.06 -33.45 2.15
CA ALA A 971 35.94 -34.15 1.22
C ALA A 971 37.11 -34.86 1.92
N GLU A 972 37.77 -34.18 2.87
CA GLU A 972 38.82 -34.78 3.71
C GLU A 972 38.26 -35.89 4.62
N HIS A 973 37.06 -35.68 5.18
CA HIS A 973 36.36 -36.68 5.99
C HIS A 973 35.98 -37.90 5.15
N ALA A 974 35.48 -37.73 3.93
CA ALA A 974 35.12 -38.81 3.03
C ALA A 974 36.35 -39.65 2.61
N LEU A 975 37.49 -39.00 2.38
CA LEU A 975 38.75 -39.71 2.08
C LEU A 975 39.24 -40.51 3.29
N TYR A 976 39.15 -39.95 4.50
CA TYR A 976 39.44 -40.67 5.73
C TYR A 976 38.52 -41.89 5.93
N GLN A 977 37.20 -41.72 5.76
CA GLN A 977 36.24 -42.82 5.86
C GLN A 977 36.41 -43.87 4.75
N THR A 978 36.91 -43.48 3.58
CA THR A 978 37.31 -44.43 2.52
C THR A 978 38.39 -45.38 3.04
N GLY A 979 39.42 -44.86 3.71
CA GLY A 979 40.46 -45.69 4.34
C GLY A 979 39.91 -46.60 5.44
N LEU A 980 39.02 -46.10 6.30
CA LEU A 980 38.37 -46.92 7.33
C LEU A 980 37.46 -48.01 6.77
N SER A 981 36.83 -47.78 5.61
CA SER A 981 36.04 -48.82 4.95
C SER A 981 36.90 -50.01 4.49
N PHE A 982 38.15 -49.78 4.10
CA PHE A 982 39.10 -50.85 3.76
C PHE A 982 39.61 -51.57 5.01
N PHE A 983 39.78 -50.85 6.12
CA PHE A 983 40.07 -51.47 7.42
C PHE A 983 39.00 -52.47 7.83
N ASN A 984 37.71 -52.13 7.63
CA ASN A 984 36.59 -53.05 7.92
C ASN A 984 36.63 -54.33 7.06
N GLU A 985 37.20 -54.25 5.86
CA GLU A 985 37.40 -55.38 4.95
C GLU A 985 38.74 -56.10 5.16
N GLN A 986 39.56 -55.65 6.13
CA GLN A 986 40.94 -56.10 6.37
C GLN A 986 41.91 -55.88 5.19
N ASP A 987 41.59 -54.95 4.29
CA ASP A 987 42.42 -54.54 3.16
C ASP A 987 43.36 -53.41 3.60
N PHE A 988 44.46 -53.79 4.25
CA PHE A 988 45.39 -52.84 4.85
C PHE A 988 46.22 -52.08 3.79
N ASP A 989 46.42 -52.64 2.60
CA ASP A 989 47.14 -51.97 1.50
C ASP A 989 46.36 -50.75 1.01
N ASN A 990 45.07 -50.92 0.69
CA ASN A 990 44.23 -49.82 0.22
C ASN A 990 43.88 -48.82 1.34
N MET A 991 43.84 -49.28 2.59
CA MET A 991 43.76 -48.39 3.75
C MET A 991 44.99 -47.48 3.83
N ALA A 992 46.21 -48.04 3.77
CA ALA A 992 47.46 -47.28 3.85
C ALA A 992 47.58 -46.27 2.69
N ALA A 993 47.17 -46.68 1.48
CA ALA A 993 47.13 -45.78 0.31
C ALA A 993 46.15 -44.60 0.54
N SER A 994 44.96 -44.87 1.07
CA SER A 994 43.95 -43.83 1.32
C SER A 994 44.37 -42.83 2.41
N MET A 995 44.98 -43.31 3.50
CA MET A 995 45.48 -42.43 4.57
C MET A 995 46.68 -41.59 4.13
N THR A 996 47.58 -42.18 3.33
CA THR A 996 48.71 -41.46 2.72
C THR A 996 48.20 -40.37 1.78
N GLU A 997 47.18 -40.68 0.98
CA GLU A 997 46.55 -39.72 0.07
C GLU A 997 45.90 -38.57 0.84
N LEU A 998 45.22 -38.84 1.97
CA LEU A 998 44.65 -37.82 2.84
C LEU A 998 45.71 -36.84 3.34
N LEU A 999 46.80 -37.37 3.89
CA LEU A 999 47.90 -36.57 4.45
C LEU A 999 48.66 -35.78 3.37
N ARG A 1000 48.69 -36.30 2.13
CA ARG A 1000 49.30 -35.62 0.98
C ARG A 1000 48.41 -34.52 0.42
N GLN A 1001 47.12 -34.78 0.25
CA GLN A 1001 46.17 -33.80 -0.30
C GLN A 1001 45.78 -32.73 0.72
N TYR A 1002 45.72 -33.07 2.01
CA TYR A 1002 45.30 -32.17 3.09
C TYR A 1002 46.32 -32.15 4.25
N PRO A 1003 47.54 -31.58 4.05
CA PRO A 1003 48.60 -31.64 5.05
C PRO A 1003 48.32 -30.92 6.37
N GLN A 1004 47.30 -30.06 6.40
CA GLN A 1004 46.88 -29.27 7.57
C GLN A 1004 45.52 -29.73 8.13
N THR A 1005 45.04 -30.92 7.72
CA THR A 1005 43.75 -31.43 8.19
C THR A 1005 43.78 -31.71 9.70
N ALA A 1006 42.67 -31.43 10.38
CA ALA A 1006 42.51 -31.76 11.79
C ALA A 1006 42.51 -33.29 12.03
N LEU A 1007 42.29 -34.10 10.99
CA LEU A 1007 42.31 -35.57 11.02
C LEU A 1007 43.73 -36.16 10.87
N ALA A 1008 44.78 -35.35 10.76
CA ALA A 1008 46.14 -35.85 10.51
C ALA A 1008 46.64 -36.80 11.61
N PRO A 1009 46.45 -36.53 12.92
CA PRO A 1009 46.84 -37.43 13.99
C PRO A 1009 46.13 -38.79 13.92
N GLU A 1010 44.82 -38.77 13.68
CA GLU A 1010 43.97 -39.93 13.45
C GLU A 1010 44.51 -40.75 12.26
N ALA A 1011 44.76 -40.08 11.13
CA ALA A 1011 45.19 -40.71 9.89
C ALA A 1011 46.58 -41.36 10.01
N TRP A 1012 47.56 -40.68 10.63
CA TRP A 1012 48.87 -41.29 10.92
C TRP A 1012 48.76 -42.49 11.86
N TYR A 1013 47.91 -42.43 12.89
CA TYR A 1013 47.70 -43.57 13.78
C TYR A 1013 47.14 -44.77 13.01
N HIS A 1014 46.11 -44.56 12.20
CA HIS A 1014 45.50 -45.61 11.39
C HIS A 1014 46.43 -46.13 10.28
N LEU A 1015 47.25 -45.26 9.68
CA LEU A 1015 48.31 -45.66 8.74
C LEU A 1015 49.36 -46.55 9.41
N GLY A 1016 49.79 -46.18 10.63
CA GLY A 1016 50.70 -47.02 11.43
C GLY A 1016 50.11 -48.39 11.74
N LEU A 1017 48.82 -48.46 12.09
CA LEU A 1017 48.13 -49.74 12.28
C LEU A 1017 48.07 -50.57 11.00
N ALA A 1018 47.84 -49.94 9.84
CA ALA A 1018 47.85 -50.62 8.55
C ALA A 1018 49.24 -51.22 8.26
N HIS A 1019 50.31 -50.43 8.41
CA HIS A 1019 51.68 -50.90 8.22
C HIS A 1019 52.09 -52.01 9.19
N MET A 1020 51.62 -51.98 10.45
CA MET A 1020 51.80 -53.11 11.37
C MET A 1020 51.17 -54.40 10.83
N LYS A 1021 49.95 -54.32 10.29
CA LYS A 1021 49.22 -55.48 9.75
C LYS A 1021 49.80 -55.99 8.43
N LEU A 1022 50.44 -55.11 7.66
CA LEU A 1022 51.19 -55.46 6.44
C LEU A 1022 52.61 -55.99 6.71
N ASN A 1023 52.99 -56.17 7.98
CA ASN A 1023 54.33 -56.59 8.39
C ASN A 1023 55.45 -55.63 7.95
N GLN A 1024 55.17 -54.32 8.02
CA GLN A 1024 56.09 -53.22 7.69
C GLN A 1024 56.40 -52.38 8.96
N PRO A 1025 57.17 -52.93 9.92
CA PRO A 1025 57.35 -52.34 11.25
C PRO A 1025 58.09 -50.99 11.24
N ASP A 1026 59.02 -50.77 10.30
CA ASP A 1026 59.77 -49.51 10.19
C ASP A 1026 58.86 -48.35 9.76
N MET A 1027 57.97 -48.60 8.81
CA MET A 1027 56.97 -47.63 8.37
C MET A 1027 55.95 -47.36 9.47
N ALA A 1028 55.46 -48.41 10.14
CA ALA A 1028 54.56 -48.26 11.29
C ALA A 1028 55.16 -47.40 12.41
N ARG A 1029 56.44 -47.61 12.72
CA ARG A 1029 57.19 -46.82 13.70
C ARG A 1029 57.29 -45.35 13.30
N LEU A 1030 57.57 -45.07 12.02
CA LEU A 1030 57.60 -43.71 11.50
C LEU A 1030 56.25 -43.02 11.66
N ASP A 1031 55.15 -43.69 11.31
CA ASP A 1031 53.81 -43.10 11.38
C ASP A 1031 53.34 -42.85 12.82
N PHE A 1032 53.56 -43.78 13.75
CA PHE A 1032 53.25 -43.54 15.16
C PHE A 1032 54.13 -42.44 15.76
N THR A 1033 55.38 -42.31 15.33
CA THR A 1033 56.27 -41.22 15.76
C THR A 1033 55.73 -39.88 15.28
N ASN A 1034 55.23 -39.79 14.03
CA ASN A 1034 54.59 -38.59 13.52
C ASN A 1034 53.39 -38.16 14.38
N VAL A 1035 52.57 -39.09 14.90
CA VAL A 1035 51.48 -38.75 15.84
C VAL A 1035 52.03 -38.11 17.12
N VAL A 1036 53.04 -38.73 17.72
CA VAL A 1036 53.57 -38.31 19.03
C VAL A 1036 54.35 -36.99 18.96
N GLU A 1037 55.14 -36.79 17.91
CA GLU A 1037 55.99 -35.60 17.77
C GLU A 1037 55.23 -34.40 17.20
N ARG A 1038 54.36 -34.63 16.21
CA ARG A 1038 53.64 -33.53 15.53
C ARG A 1038 52.32 -33.18 16.21
N SER A 1039 51.77 -34.07 17.04
CA SER A 1039 50.49 -33.87 17.71
C SER A 1039 50.44 -34.50 19.11
N PRO A 1040 51.35 -34.09 20.02
CA PRO A 1040 51.53 -34.70 21.34
C PRO A 1040 50.29 -34.65 22.23
N ASP A 1041 49.41 -33.67 22.02
CA ASP A 1041 48.18 -33.46 22.78
C ASP A 1041 46.95 -34.18 22.18
N SER A 1042 47.12 -34.87 21.03
CA SER A 1042 46.04 -35.62 20.40
C SER A 1042 45.62 -36.83 21.26
N PRO A 1043 44.32 -37.19 21.29
CA PRO A 1043 43.85 -38.42 21.94
C PRO A 1043 44.57 -39.70 21.45
N TRP A 1044 45.12 -39.67 20.23
CA TRP A 1044 45.83 -40.78 19.61
C TRP A 1044 47.30 -40.90 20.02
N ALA A 1045 47.90 -39.85 20.58
CA ALA A 1045 49.32 -39.84 20.94
C ALA A 1045 49.66 -40.89 22.02
N ASN A 1046 48.79 -41.09 23.00
CA ASN A 1046 48.99 -42.13 24.03
C ASN A 1046 48.91 -43.54 23.42
N GLN A 1047 47.92 -43.78 22.55
CA GLN A 1047 47.76 -45.06 21.88
C GLN A 1047 48.93 -45.35 20.93
N ALA A 1048 49.45 -44.32 20.25
CA ALA A 1048 50.63 -44.42 19.39
C ALA A 1048 51.90 -44.76 20.20
N ARG A 1049 52.09 -44.16 21.39
CA ARG A 1049 53.21 -44.50 22.29
C ARG A 1049 53.17 -45.96 22.72
N ASP A 1050 52.00 -46.50 23.01
CA ASP A 1050 51.85 -47.91 23.40
C ASP A 1050 52.17 -48.85 22.24
N ARG A 1051 51.72 -48.54 21.01
CA ARG A 1051 52.10 -49.29 19.81
C ARG A 1051 53.60 -49.20 19.48
N LEU A 1052 54.22 -48.04 19.72
CA LEU A 1052 55.67 -47.88 19.57
C LEU A 1052 56.45 -48.76 20.55
N LYS A 1053 55.97 -48.92 21.79
CA LYS A 1053 56.60 -49.85 22.75
C LYS A 1053 56.48 -51.29 22.29
N GLU A 1054 55.31 -51.69 21.79
CA GLU A 1054 55.05 -53.03 21.24
C GLU A 1054 55.93 -53.35 20.03
N LEU A 1055 56.22 -52.37 19.17
CA LEU A 1055 57.14 -52.53 18.03
C LEU A 1055 58.63 -52.50 18.41
N ASN A 1056 58.95 -52.20 19.67
CA ASN A 1056 60.31 -52.10 20.21
C ASN A 1056 60.68 -53.23 21.17
N SER A 1057 59.68 -53.93 21.70
CA SER A 1057 59.82 -55.19 22.46
C SER A 1057 59.90 -56.37 21.52
#